data_AF-A0A7Z9WY73-F1
#
_entry.id   AF-A0A7Z9WY73-F1
#
_cell.length_a   1.000
_cell.length_b   1.000
_cell.length_c   1.000
_cell.angle_alpha   90.00
_cell.angle_beta   90.00
_cell.angle_gamma   90.00
#
_symmetry.space_group_name_H-M   'P 1'
#
loop_
_entity.id
_entity.type
_entity.pdbx_description
1 polymer ?
#
loop_
_entity_poly.entity_id
_entity_poly.type
_entity_poly.pdbx_seq_one_letter_code
_entity_poly.pdbx_strand_id
1 'polypeptide(L)'
;MNELLKALQKIEERINYLIQIKDFTNWGNLFGFQETCTELKKNPYEYHEEQFAAEIRKLDESISFLEERAEEQLTPMERVRIVRTIERFSLKDILENVYEDYTELGGQDEANIDPAMVCAKATIVRRIKNKPYTATVMVIGQETGHGEEFRNGGSCKPEGNEKALRYMKVAETEGIPIHFYVFTPGSFPIEEYPGAAQQIARNIYAMTKLRVPMVSLISEGGSGGAEAIGLSDFRLMCSHGYYSVISPEGAAAIEGKIREGEKVPKELIETCAERLKLTAVDNRTLGTIDAIVKEPQLGARHDDFAFFAQIRAEITRATDKVVLSAKSFKAFRDWENKRRKKKTERKDLAVDIPWDLTLDEQRRLLKLRSKKYREMAMLGFGGHPDPTESFLKQFQEKSEKIYYNLRYDVLKNSQKQLKKAFRDMSGEGSVIMQRLTSPLNTVKEFLAKSGTKKRPPLRINHKSTIPVTPYVDPLEITDTYTSPRANEDRTITCPNSHKHGCKDLWIPDLFGEFGGVCENCGHHFPLEYKWYLHNIFDPDSIFFFATDIVSRNPLGYAGLDERLKDSVKKTGRGSGNLTFAGKVMDIKIVVSMLYQDFRSGTVGSAEGEKFVQACELAIRKKRPLLSYVHTTGGIRIQEGTLGVTQMPKCTMAVREYIDAGGLYIVVYDNNSYAGPVASFLGCSPYQFAIRSSRIGFAGPRVIRETTGIDTSPDYHSARNALKRGHIQGIWDRRDFRRNLHKCLMTMGSHNLYYR
;
A
#
# COMPACT_ATOMS: atom_id res chain seq x y z
N MET A 1 7.36 -36.60 -44.23
CA MET A 1 8.61 -36.00 -43.68
C MET A 1 8.45 -34.58 -43.12
N ASN A 2 8.06 -33.55 -43.89
CA ASN A 2 8.00 -32.15 -43.38
C ASN A 2 7.10 -31.95 -42.14
N GLU A 3 5.95 -32.62 -42.07
CA GLU A 3 5.08 -32.57 -40.88
C GLU A 3 5.71 -33.22 -39.64
N LEU A 4 6.50 -34.28 -39.83
CA LEU A 4 7.24 -34.94 -38.74
C LEU A 4 8.35 -34.04 -38.20
N LEU A 5 9.04 -33.28 -39.08
CA LEU A 5 10.04 -32.30 -38.66
C LEU A 5 9.41 -31.15 -37.86
N LYS A 6 8.24 -30.66 -38.25
CA LYS A 6 7.48 -29.67 -37.46
C LYS A 6 7.06 -30.23 -36.10
N ALA A 7 6.61 -31.48 -36.04
CA ALA A 7 6.26 -32.13 -34.78
C ALA A 7 7.49 -32.26 -33.86
N LEU A 8 8.64 -32.68 -34.41
CA LEU A 8 9.90 -32.77 -33.67
C LEU A 8 10.36 -31.40 -33.15
N GLN A 9 10.17 -30.32 -33.93
CA GLN A 9 10.47 -28.96 -33.48
C GLN A 9 9.59 -28.54 -32.29
N LYS A 10 8.29 -28.83 -32.32
CA LYS A 10 7.39 -28.54 -31.19
C LYS A 10 7.77 -29.32 -29.93
N ILE A 11 8.24 -30.56 -30.07
CA ILE A 11 8.71 -31.37 -28.94
C ILE A 11 9.97 -30.75 -28.33
N GLU A 12 10.92 -30.29 -29.16
CA GLU A 12 12.12 -29.62 -28.68
C GLU A 12 11.79 -28.31 -27.93
N GLU A 13 10.85 -27.50 -28.44
CA GLU A 13 10.35 -26.30 -27.76
C GLU A 13 9.79 -26.65 -26.35
N ARG A 14 8.98 -27.71 -26.24
CA ARG A 14 8.45 -28.21 -24.96
C ARG A 14 9.55 -28.69 -24.01
N ILE A 15 10.57 -29.38 -24.53
CA ILE A 15 11.73 -29.82 -23.73
C ILE A 15 12.49 -28.61 -23.17
N ASN A 16 12.78 -27.62 -24.03
CA ASN A 16 13.48 -26.40 -23.61
C ASN A 16 12.68 -25.63 -22.54
N TYR A 17 11.36 -25.55 -22.71
CA TYR A 17 10.46 -24.94 -21.75
C TYR A 17 10.51 -25.65 -20.38
N LEU A 18 10.45 -26.99 -20.36
CA LEU A 18 10.57 -27.78 -19.13
C LEU A 18 11.94 -27.59 -18.45
N ILE A 19 13.03 -27.53 -19.22
CA ILE A 19 14.39 -27.28 -18.70
C ILE A 19 14.44 -25.92 -18.00
N GLN A 20 13.86 -24.88 -18.61
CA GLN A 20 13.81 -23.53 -18.04
C GLN A 20 13.02 -23.49 -16.73
N ILE A 21 11.91 -24.22 -16.63
CA ILE A 21 11.09 -24.27 -15.41
C ILE A 21 11.83 -25.02 -14.29
N LYS A 22 12.38 -26.21 -14.60
CA LYS A 22 12.93 -27.09 -13.57
C LYS A 22 14.33 -26.66 -13.09
N ASP A 23 15.19 -26.04 -13.90
CA ASP A 23 16.52 -25.47 -13.51
C ASP A 23 17.46 -26.42 -12.72
N PHE A 24 17.12 -27.72 -12.62
CA PHE A 24 17.93 -28.77 -12.00
C PHE A 24 18.70 -29.53 -13.07
N THR A 25 19.96 -29.88 -12.77
CA THR A 25 20.79 -30.74 -13.61
C THR A 25 20.17 -32.15 -13.67
N ASN A 26 19.35 -32.36 -14.70
CA ASN A 26 18.77 -33.62 -15.15
C ASN A 26 17.48 -34.12 -14.47
N TRP A 27 16.50 -33.24 -14.24
CA TRP A 27 15.13 -33.69 -13.90
C TRP A 27 14.55 -34.51 -15.05
N GLY A 28 14.09 -35.74 -14.77
CA GLY A 28 13.39 -36.56 -15.76
C GLY A 28 14.17 -36.92 -17.02
N ASN A 29 15.51 -36.87 -17.01
CA ASN A 29 16.36 -37.06 -18.20
C ASN A 29 16.13 -36.05 -19.34
N LEU A 30 15.70 -34.82 -19.03
CA LEU A 30 15.39 -33.80 -20.05
C LEU A 30 16.57 -33.49 -20.99
N PHE A 31 17.81 -33.50 -20.48
CA PHE A 31 18.99 -33.29 -21.34
C PHE A 31 19.20 -34.44 -22.32
N GLY A 32 18.97 -35.69 -21.90
CA GLY A 32 19.03 -36.85 -22.80
C GLY A 32 17.94 -36.80 -23.88
N PHE A 33 16.74 -36.33 -23.55
CA PHE A 33 15.70 -36.10 -24.56
C PHE A 33 16.06 -34.97 -25.53
N GLN A 34 16.70 -33.90 -25.06
CA GLN A 34 17.21 -32.82 -25.90
C GLN A 34 18.29 -33.30 -26.88
N GLU A 35 19.22 -34.15 -26.41
CA GLU A 35 20.23 -34.79 -27.26
C GLU A 35 19.57 -35.68 -28.32
N THR A 36 18.61 -36.51 -27.92
CA THR A 36 17.85 -37.38 -28.84
C THR A 36 17.12 -36.56 -29.91
N CYS A 37 16.46 -35.46 -29.53
CA CYS A 37 15.83 -34.54 -30.48
C CYS A 37 16.85 -33.92 -31.45
N THR A 38 18.03 -33.56 -30.96
CA THR A 38 19.11 -32.97 -31.77
C THR A 38 19.67 -33.97 -32.78
N GLU A 39 19.85 -35.24 -32.39
CA GLU A 39 20.29 -36.31 -33.28
C GLU A 39 19.26 -36.59 -34.38
N LEU A 40 17.99 -36.72 -34.02
CA LEU A 40 16.89 -36.90 -34.98
C LEU A 40 16.78 -35.75 -35.98
N LYS A 41 17.10 -34.51 -35.56
CA LYS A 41 17.14 -33.34 -36.46
C LYS A 41 18.35 -33.32 -37.39
N LYS A 42 19.52 -33.81 -36.95
CA LYS A 42 20.74 -33.82 -37.76
C LYS A 42 20.68 -34.87 -38.88
N ASN A 43 20.07 -36.01 -38.61
CA ASN A 43 20.05 -37.16 -39.51
C ASN A 43 18.61 -37.56 -39.95
N PRO A 44 17.78 -36.65 -40.50
CA PRO A 44 16.36 -36.91 -40.75
C PRO A 44 16.10 -37.91 -41.90
N TYR A 45 17.09 -38.14 -42.77
CA TYR A 45 16.97 -39.04 -43.93
C TYR A 45 17.70 -40.38 -43.72
N GLU A 46 18.36 -40.60 -42.57
CA GLU A 46 18.99 -41.89 -42.25
C GLU A 46 17.98 -42.92 -41.74
N TYR A 47 16.80 -42.48 -41.30
CA TYR A 47 15.72 -43.33 -40.80
C TYR A 47 14.66 -43.58 -41.89
N HIS A 48 14.08 -44.78 -41.92
CA HIS A 48 12.83 -44.99 -42.64
C HIS A 48 11.71 -44.16 -42.00
N GLU A 49 10.79 -43.62 -42.80
CA GLU A 49 9.76 -42.68 -42.34
C GLU A 49 8.90 -43.24 -41.18
N GLU A 50 8.62 -44.53 -41.18
CA GLU A 50 7.90 -45.21 -40.09
C GLU A 50 8.71 -45.26 -38.78
N GLN A 51 10.01 -45.52 -38.86
CA GLN A 51 10.92 -45.55 -37.70
C GLN A 51 11.07 -44.16 -37.11
N PHE A 52 11.24 -43.14 -37.96
CA PHE A 52 11.31 -41.74 -37.55
C PHE A 52 10.02 -41.29 -36.84
N ALA A 53 8.86 -41.65 -37.40
CA ALA A 53 7.57 -41.36 -36.78
C ALA A 53 7.34 -42.12 -35.46
N ALA A 54 7.95 -43.30 -35.28
CA ALA A 54 7.87 -44.06 -34.03
C ALA A 54 8.70 -43.41 -32.90
N GLU A 55 9.92 -42.96 -33.21
CA GLU A 55 10.77 -42.25 -32.23
C GLU A 55 10.16 -40.90 -31.82
N ILE A 56 9.57 -40.15 -32.76
CA ILE A 56 8.84 -38.91 -32.45
C ILE A 56 7.66 -39.18 -31.51
N ARG A 57 6.87 -40.24 -31.76
CA ARG A 57 5.75 -40.61 -30.89
C ARG A 57 6.21 -40.99 -29.49
N LYS A 58 7.29 -41.76 -29.38
CA LYS A 58 7.88 -42.17 -28.10
C LYS A 58 8.39 -40.96 -27.30
N LEU A 59 9.04 -40.01 -27.97
CA LEU A 59 9.46 -38.74 -27.36
C LEU A 59 8.24 -37.93 -26.91
N ASP A 60 7.22 -37.78 -27.76
CA ASP A 60 6.01 -37.03 -27.44
C ASP A 60 5.27 -37.60 -26.21
N GLU A 61 5.11 -38.92 -26.14
CA GLU A 61 4.51 -39.61 -24.98
C GLU A 61 5.35 -39.39 -23.71
N SER A 62 6.68 -39.49 -23.82
CA SER A 62 7.59 -39.29 -22.69
C SER A 62 7.54 -37.85 -22.16
N ILE A 63 7.54 -36.87 -23.06
CA ILE A 63 7.46 -35.45 -22.69
C ILE A 63 6.08 -35.11 -22.13
N SER A 64 5.00 -35.61 -22.72
CA SER A 64 3.64 -35.38 -22.21
C SER A 64 3.47 -35.91 -20.78
N PHE A 65 4.04 -37.09 -20.51
CA PHE A 65 4.09 -37.64 -19.15
C PHE A 65 4.90 -36.78 -18.18
N LEU A 66 6.05 -36.26 -18.61
CA LEU A 66 6.84 -35.35 -17.79
C LEU A 66 6.11 -34.03 -17.53
N GLU A 67 5.42 -33.46 -18.51
CA GLU A 67 4.62 -32.25 -18.31
C GLU A 67 3.51 -32.47 -17.29
N GLU A 68 2.85 -33.63 -17.28
CA GLU A 68 1.79 -33.95 -16.32
C GLU A 68 2.34 -34.02 -14.90
N ARG A 69 3.45 -34.74 -14.72
CA ARG A 69 4.13 -34.84 -13.42
C ARG A 69 4.70 -33.50 -12.96
N ALA A 70 5.19 -32.68 -13.88
CA ALA A 70 5.69 -31.35 -13.58
C ALA A 70 4.56 -30.47 -13.03
N GLU A 71 3.40 -30.47 -13.69
CA GLU A 71 2.22 -29.69 -13.29
C GLU A 71 1.71 -30.08 -11.89
N GLU A 72 1.65 -31.39 -11.58
CA GLU A 72 1.23 -31.90 -10.27
C GLU A 72 2.14 -31.45 -9.11
N GLN A 73 3.44 -31.25 -9.39
CA GLN A 73 4.47 -31.02 -8.39
C GLN A 73 5.15 -29.65 -8.53
N LEU A 74 4.45 -28.65 -9.10
CA LEU A 74 4.99 -27.31 -9.27
C LEU A 74 5.31 -26.64 -7.94
N THR A 75 6.59 -26.33 -7.71
CA THR A 75 7.01 -25.53 -6.56
C THR A 75 6.63 -24.05 -6.74
N PRO A 76 6.57 -23.25 -5.66
CA PRO A 76 6.34 -21.82 -5.77
C PRO A 76 7.36 -21.09 -6.65
N MET A 77 8.64 -21.49 -6.61
CA MET A 77 9.68 -20.88 -7.45
C MET A 77 9.54 -21.29 -8.91
N GLU A 78 9.14 -22.54 -9.20
CA GLU A 78 8.84 -22.99 -10.56
C GLU A 78 7.66 -22.21 -11.16
N ARG A 79 6.63 -21.87 -10.36
CA ARG A 79 5.54 -20.96 -10.79
C ARG A 79 6.06 -19.56 -11.11
N VAL A 80 6.98 -19.02 -10.31
CA VAL A 80 7.64 -17.74 -10.61
C VAL A 80 8.40 -17.83 -11.95
N ARG A 81 9.09 -18.93 -12.22
CA ARG A 81 9.78 -19.15 -13.51
C ARG A 81 8.79 -19.20 -14.68
N ILE A 82 7.68 -19.95 -14.57
CA ILE A 82 6.60 -20.00 -15.58
C ILE A 82 6.11 -18.60 -15.94
N VAL A 83 5.86 -17.76 -14.93
CA VAL A 83 5.34 -16.40 -15.13
C VAL A 83 6.36 -15.48 -15.81
N ARG A 84 7.65 -15.71 -15.60
CA ARG A 84 8.74 -14.90 -16.15
C ARG A 84 9.26 -15.40 -17.50
N THR A 85 8.69 -16.47 -18.06
CA THR A 85 9.11 -16.95 -19.37
C THR A 85 8.62 -16.02 -20.49
N ILE A 86 9.38 -15.93 -21.58
CA ILE A 86 9.06 -15.08 -22.74
C ILE A 86 7.79 -15.55 -23.47
N GLU A 87 7.50 -16.86 -23.49
CA GLU A 87 6.27 -17.37 -24.13
C GLU A 87 4.98 -17.05 -23.36
N ARG A 88 5.10 -16.50 -22.15
CA ARG A 88 3.97 -16.10 -21.31
C ARG A 88 3.12 -15.06 -22.03
N PHE A 89 1.79 -15.19 -21.96
CA PHE A 89 0.90 -14.16 -22.49
C PHE A 89 1.14 -12.79 -21.83
N SER A 90 0.99 -11.73 -22.63
CA SER A 90 1.16 -10.33 -22.27
C SER A 90 -0.19 -9.60 -22.15
N LEU A 91 -0.16 -8.31 -21.78
CA LEU A 91 -1.36 -7.49 -21.79
C LEU A 91 -1.80 -7.19 -23.22
N LYS A 92 -0.87 -7.09 -24.17
CA LYS A 92 -1.22 -6.94 -25.60
C LYS A 92 -1.98 -8.15 -26.14
N ASP A 93 -1.55 -9.36 -25.80
CA ASP A 93 -2.28 -10.57 -26.21
C ASP A 93 -3.72 -10.57 -25.65
N ILE A 94 -3.89 -10.07 -24.42
CA ILE A 94 -5.21 -9.87 -23.83
C ILE A 94 -6.02 -8.81 -24.59
N LEU A 95 -5.43 -7.66 -24.93
CA LEU A 95 -6.12 -6.61 -25.67
C LEU A 95 -6.66 -7.12 -27.01
N GLU A 96 -5.85 -7.92 -27.71
CA GLU A 96 -6.18 -8.49 -29.02
C GLU A 96 -7.22 -9.62 -28.95
N ASN A 97 -7.19 -10.46 -27.90
CA ASN A 97 -8.01 -11.68 -27.85
C ASN A 97 -9.23 -11.60 -26.92
N VAL A 98 -9.31 -10.62 -26.00
CA VAL A 98 -10.40 -10.48 -25.03
C VAL A 98 -11.43 -9.42 -25.43
N TYR A 99 -10.98 -8.35 -26.06
CA TYR A 99 -11.81 -7.21 -26.45
C TYR A 99 -12.13 -7.24 -27.94
N GLU A 100 -13.22 -6.61 -28.36
CA GLU A 100 -13.62 -6.58 -29.78
C GLU A 100 -12.85 -5.52 -30.57
N ASP A 101 -12.56 -4.40 -29.91
CA ASP A 101 -11.80 -3.29 -30.45
C ASP A 101 -11.16 -2.52 -29.28
N TYR A 102 -9.97 -1.98 -29.50
CA TYR A 102 -9.28 -1.15 -28.53
C TYR A 102 -8.46 -0.05 -29.20
N THR A 103 -8.36 1.09 -28.52
CA THR A 103 -7.48 2.19 -28.89
C THR A 103 -6.51 2.42 -27.75
N GLU A 104 -5.22 2.21 -27.98
CA GLU A 104 -4.18 2.57 -27.02
C GLU A 104 -4.12 4.10 -26.87
N LEU A 105 -3.97 4.55 -25.62
CA LEU A 105 -4.02 5.94 -25.24
C LEU A 105 -2.64 6.42 -24.77
N GLY A 106 -2.08 7.38 -25.49
CA GLY A 106 -0.79 8.02 -25.21
C GLY A 106 -0.44 9.02 -26.32
N GLY A 107 0.39 10.01 -26.01
CA GLY A 107 1.00 10.86 -27.06
C GLY A 107 2.19 10.16 -27.71
N GLN A 108 2.63 10.63 -28.88
CA GLN A 108 3.82 10.11 -29.58
C GLN A 108 5.13 10.69 -29.01
N ASP A 109 5.08 11.91 -28.47
CA ASP A 109 6.23 12.66 -27.93
C ASP A 109 6.03 13.12 -26.47
N GLU A 110 5.11 12.48 -25.75
CA GLU A 110 4.95 12.73 -24.32
C GLU A 110 6.21 12.22 -23.57
N ALA A 111 6.86 13.09 -22.80
CA ALA A 111 7.97 12.70 -21.91
C ALA A 111 7.58 11.61 -20.87
N ASN A 112 6.28 11.36 -20.75
CA ASN A 112 5.64 10.45 -19.81
C ASN A 112 5.27 9.08 -20.45
N ILE A 113 5.71 8.80 -21.69
CA ILE A 113 5.45 7.51 -22.33
C ILE A 113 6.40 6.48 -21.72
N ASP A 114 5.96 5.89 -20.62
CA ASP A 114 6.57 4.65 -20.15
C ASP A 114 5.97 3.46 -20.93
N PRO A 115 6.77 2.78 -21.76
CA PRO A 115 6.30 1.63 -22.53
C PRO A 115 5.91 0.44 -21.63
N ALA A 116 6.29 0.43 -20.36
CA ALA A 116 5.87 -0.59 -19.41
C ALA A 116 4.40 -0.44 -18.96
N MET A 117 3.78 0.74 -19.13
CA MET A 117 2.38 0.99 -18.76
C MET A 117 1.51 1.25 -20.00
N VAL A 118 0.59 0.32 -20.27
CA VAL A 118 -0.39 0.43 -21.34
C VAL A 118 -1.73 0.91 -20.76
N CYS A 119 -2.33 1.88 -21.43
CA CYS A 119 -3.68 2.34 -21.15
C CYS A 119 -4.45 2.31 -22.47
N ALA A 120 -5.61 1.69 -22.51
CA ALA A 120 -6.41 1.56 -23.72
C ALA A 120 -7.89 1.74 -23.41
N LYS A 121 -8.62 2.40 -24.31
CA LYS A 121 -10.08 2.39 -24.30
C LYS A 121 -10.53 1.21 -25.16
N ALA A 122 -11.27 0.28 -24.57
CA ALA A 122 -11.66 -0.96 -25.24
C ALA A 122 -13.18 -1.17 -25.20
N THR A 123 -13.67 -1.96 -26.14
CA THR A 123 -15.08 -2.37 -26.21
C THR A 123 -15.22 -3.87 -26.00
N ILE A 124 -16.27 -4.25 -25.26
CA ILE A 124 -16.62 -5.65 -25.03
C ILE A 124 -18.08 -5.87 -25.35
N VAL A 125 -18.36 -6.80 -26.27
CA VAL A 125 -19.73 -7.20 -26.59
C VAL A 125 -20.23 -8.18 -25.53
N ARG A 126 -21.37 -7.83 -24.96
CA ARG A 126 -22.11 -8.59 -23.94
C ARG A 126 -23.52 -8.84 -24.45
N ARG A 127 -24.25 -9.73 -23.80
CA ARG A 127 -25.69 -9.91 -24.05
C ARG A 127 -26.46 -9.21 -22.93
N ILE A 128 -27.51 -8.48 -23.28
CA ILE A 128 -28.49 -7.95 -22.34
C ILE A 128 -29.89 -8.30 -22.84
N LYS A 129 -30.61 -9.15 -22.11
CA LYS A 129 -31.95 -9.65 -22.50
C LYS A 129 -31.93 -10.28 -23.90
N ASN A 130 -30.93 -11.14 -24.17
CA ASN A 130 -30.67 -11.76 -25.47
C ASN A 130 -30.36 -10.79 -26.64
N LYS A 131 -30.14 -9.50 -26.38
CA LYS A 131 -29.69 -8.54 -27.40
C LYS A 131 -28.18 -8.25 -27.22
N PRO A 132 -27.41 -8.10 -28.31
CA PRO A 132 -26.02 -7.67 -28.19
C PRO A 132 -25.97 -6.24 -27.63
N TYR A 133 -25.09 -6.02 -26.67
CA TYR A 133 -24.84 -4.73 -26.04
C TYR A 133 -23.33 -4.51 -25.96
N THR A 134 -22.85 -3.43 -26.55
CA THR A 134 -21.44 -3.06 -26.51
C THR A 134 -21.19 -2.20 -25.29
N ALA A 135 -20.36 -2.69 -24.37
CA ALA A 135 -19.92 -1.93 -23.21
C ALA A 135 -18.51 -1.38 -23.46
N THR A 136 -18.26 -0.15 -23.06
CA THR A 136 -16.92 0.45 -23.09
C THR A 136 -16.25 0.29 -21.72
N VAL A 137 -14.95 0.00 -21.74
CA VAL A 137 -14.13 -0.09 -20.53
C VAL A 137 -12.79 0.61 -20.73
N MET A 138 -12.21 1.05 -19.63
CA MET A 138 -10.82 1.48 -19.59
C MET A 138 -9.94 0.30 -19.18
N VAL A 139 -8.97 -0.06 -20.01
CA VAL A 139 -7.97 -1.08 -19.72
C VAL A 139 -6.68 -0.38 -19.31
N ILE A 140 -6.13 -0.73 -18.16
CA ILE A 140 -4.86 -0.18 -17.66
C ILE A 140 -4.03 -1.34 -17.13
N GLY A 141 -2.78 -1.47 -17.56
CA GLY A 141 -1.95 -2.54 -17.03
C GLY A 141 -0.49 -2.43 -17.41
N GLN A 142 0.31 -3.26 -16.76
CA GLN A 142 1.71 -3.39 -17.10
C GLN A 142 1.90 -4.37 -18.26
N GLU A 143 2.84 -4.05 -19.14
CA GLU A 143 3.19 -4.87 -20.30
C GLU A 143 4.56 -5.52 -20.13
N THR A 144 4.60 -6.84 -20.32
CA THR A 144 5.78 -7.72 -20.20
C THR A 144 5.92 -8.60 -21.44
N GLY A 145 6.99 -9.40 -21.53
CA GLY A 145 7.23 -10.32 -22.64
C GLY A 145 8.05 -9.66 -23.76
N HIS A 146 7.50 -9.61 -24.99
CA HIS A 146 8.23 -9.07 -26.13
C HIS A 146 8.65 -7.62 -25.94
N GLY A 147 9.96 -7.38 -25.95
CA GLY A 147 10.52 -6.06 -25.72
C GLY A 147 10.76 -5.70 -24.25
N GLU A 148 10.88 -6.71 -23.38
CA GLU A 148 11.14 -6.51 -21.96
C GLU A 148 12.35 -5.62 -21.66
N GLU A 149 13.38 -5.59 -22.53
CA GLU A 149 14.56 -4.73 -22.39
C GLU A 149 14.17 -3.24 -22.34
N PHE A 150 13.27 -2.78 -23.21
CA PHE A 150 12.83 -1.39 -23.23
C PHE A 150 11.62 -1.14 -22.33
N ARG A 151 10.94 -2.20 -21.86
CA ARG A 151 9.83 -2.15 -20.89
C ARG A 151 10.24 -2.43 -19.45
N ASN A 152 11.54 -2.59 -19.17
CA ASN A 152 12.08 -2.95 -17.86
C ASN A 152 11.39 -4.18 -17.23
N GLY A 153 11.03 -5.18 -18.06
CA GLY A 153 10.29 -6.36 -17.63
C GLY A 153 8.94 -6.05 -16.97
N GLY A 154 8.24 -4.99 -17.40
CA GLY A 154 6.98 -4.52 -16.79
C GLY A 154 7.16 -3.69 -15.53
N SER A 155 8.40 -3.37 -15.14
CA SER A 155 8.68 -2.46 -14.03
C SER A 155 8.41 -1.03 -14.45
N CYS A 156 7.24 -0.51 -14.09
CA CYS A 156 6.84 0.83 -14.48
C CYS A 156 7.65 1.91 -13.74
N LYS A 157 8.07 2.91 -14.51
CA LYS A 157 8.60 4.17 -14.02
C LYS A 157 7.48 5.03 -13.41
N PRO A 158 7.82 6.05 -12.60
CA PRO A 158 6.83 6.97 -12.04
C PRO A 158 5.94 7.60 -13.12
N GLU A 159 6.51 7.89 -14.30
CA GLU A 159 5.81 8.43 -15.45
C GLU A 159 4.67 7.52 -15.93
N GLY A 160 4.94 6.22 -16.06
CA GLY A 160 3.91 5.24 -16.40
C GLY A 160 2.79 5.19 -15.37
N ASN A 161 3.13 5.24 -14.09
CA ASN A 161 2.13 5.29 -13.02
C ASN A 161 1.31 6.60 -13.05
N GLU A 162 1.89 7.72 -13.47
CA GLU A 162 1.16 8.98 -13.70
C GLU A 162 0.18 8.84 -14.87
N LYS A 163 0.62 8.26 -16.00
CA LYS A 163 -0.23 7.95 -17.16
C LYS A 163 -1.44 7.11 -16.73
N ALA A 164 -1.22 6.09 -15.91
CA ALA A 164 -2.31 5.27 -15.35
C ALA A 164 -3.30 6.12 -14.54
N LEU A 165 -2.82 6.98 -13.63
CA LEU A 165 -3.68 7.86 -12.84
C LEU A 165 -4.50 8.83 -13.71
N ARG A 166 -3.91 9.37 -14.77
CA ARG A 166 -4.59 10.23 -15.74
C ARG A 166 -5.80 9.50 -16.35
N TYR A 167 -5.60 8.29 -16.85
CA TYR A 167 -6.67 7.53 -17.51
C TYR A 167 -7.67 6.90 -16.54
N MET A 168 -7.29 6.64 -15.29
CA MET A 168 -8.25 6.32 -14.21
C MET A 168 -9.28 7.45 -14.02
N LYS A 169 -8.83 8.72 -14.06
CA LYS A 169 -9.73 9.89 -13.94
C LYS A 169 -10.60 10.08 -15.18
N VAL A 170 -10.09 9.76 -16.37
CA VAL A 170 -10.89 9.74 -17.60
C VAL A 170 -12.01 8.71 -17.48
N ALA A 171 -11.69 7.48 -17.05
CA ALA A 171 -12.69 6.44 -16.83
C ALA A 171 -13.76 6.87 -15.81
N GLU A 172 -13.36 7.50 -14.70
CA GLU A 172 -14.30 8.06 -13.73
C GLU A 172 -15.20 9.16 -14.33
N THR A 173 -14.66 10.00 -15.21
CA THR A 173 -15.40 11.09 -15.87
C THR A 173 -16.42 10.54 -16.85
N GLU A 174 -16.04 9.52 -17.64
CA GLU A 174 -16.93 8.85 -18.59
C GLU A 174 -17.94 7.90 -17.91
N GLY A 175 -17.69 7.51 -16.65
CA GLY A 175 -18.55 6.58 -15.92
C GLY A 175 -18.37 5.11 -16.34
N ILE A 176 -17.23 4.77 -16.96
CA ILE A 176 -16.96 3.40 -17.47
C ILE A 176 -16.12 2.59 -16.47
N PRO A 177 -16.31 1.25 -16.41
CA PRO A 177 -15.49 0.38 -15.58
C PRO A 177 -14.01 0.37 -15.97
N ILE A 178 -13.15 0.04 -15.01
CA ILE A 178 -11.71 -0.13 -15.23
C ILE A 178 -11.32 -1.60 -15.04
N HIS A 179 -10.65 -2.16 -16.04
CA HIS A 179 -10.01 -3.47 -15.98
C HIS A 179 -8.49 -3.30 -15.86
N PHE A 180 -7.95 -3.70 -14.71
CA PHE A 180 -6.53 -3.63 -14.41
C PHE A 180 -5.84 -4.97 -14.71
N TYR A 181 -4.65 -4.93 -15.31
CA TYR A 181 -3.82 -6.11 -15.52
C TYR A 181 -2.46 -5.91 -14.86
N VAL A 182 -2.22 -6.69 -13.81
CA VAL A 182 -1.06 -6.54 -12.92
C VAL A 182 0.01 -7.54 -13.31
N PHE A 183 0.93 -7.13 -14.20
CA PHE A 183 2.04 -7.91 -14.75
C PHE A 183 3.37 -7.17 -14.49
N THR A 184 3.82 -7.20 -13.24
CA THR A 184 5.02 -6.46 -12.84
C THR A 184 5.80 -7.17 -11.74
N PRO A 185 7.13 -7.32 -11.88
CA PRO A 185 7.98 -7.84 -10.81
C PRO A 185 8.20 -6.82 -9.67
N GLY A 186 7.86 -5.54 -9.91
CA GLY A 186 8.02 -4.44 -8.98
C GLY A 186 8.03 -3.08 -9.69
N SER A 187 8.06 -1.98 -8.94
CA SER A 187 8.18 -0.65 -9.56
C SER A 187 9.64 -0.37 -9.92
N PHE A 188 9.87 0.36 -11.01
CA PHE A 188 11.20 0.86 -11.34
C PHE A 188 11.66 1.86 -10.26
N PRO A 189 12.79 1.63 -9.57
CA PRO A 189 13.07 2.25 -8.29
C PRO A 189 13.81 3.60 -8.42
N ILE A 190 13.24 4.53 -9.18
CA ILE A 190 13.80 5.88 -9.36
C ILE A 190 13.14 6.91 -8.44
N GLU A 191 13.94 7.86 -7.97
CA GLU A 191 13.51 8.94 -7.08
C GLU A 191 13.43 10.30 -7.79
N GLU A 192 13.84 10.41 -9.04
CA GLU A 192 13.67 11.62 -9.83
C GLU A 192 12.19 12.00 -9.89
N TYR A 193 11.87 13.30 -9.75
CA TYR A 193 10.48 13.77 -9.69
C TYR A 193 9.71 13.25 -10.92
N PRO A 194 8.54 12.58 -10.73
CA PRO A 194 7.72 12.60 -9.52
C PRO A 194 8.10 11.64 -8.39
N GLY A 195 9.01 10.70 -8.61
CA GLY A 195 9.45 9.68 -7.65
C GLY A 195 8.51 8.47 -7.60
N ALA A 196 9.08 7.26 -7.52
CA ALA A 196 8.30 6.01 -7.54
C ALA A 196 7.32 5.92 -6.36
N ALA A 197 7.81 6.16 -5.14
CA ALA A 197 6.96 6.11 -3.95
C ALA A 197 5.81 7.12 -4.01
N GLN A 198 6.10 8.36 -4.39
CA GLN A 198 5.14 9.46 -4.41
C GLN A 198 4.04 9.18 -5.44
N GLN A 199 4.40 8.68 -6.62
CA GLN A 199 3.39 8.38 -7.63
C GLN A 199 2.54 7.16 -7.27
N ILE A 200 3.12 6.09 -6.73
CA ILE A 200 2.36 4.94 -6.21
C ILE A 200 1.37 5.41 -5.13
N ALA A 201 1.82 6.25 -4.20
CA ALA A 201 0.95 6.80 -3.14
C ALA A 201 -0.23 7.60 -3.72
N ARG A 202 0.01 8.42 -4.74
CA ARG A 202 -1.04 9.19 -5.44
C ARG A 202 -2.05 8.28 -6.13
N ASN A 203 -1.58 7.22 -6.79
CA ASN A 203 -2.46 6.26 -7.46
C ASN A 203 -3.35 5.52 -6.48
N ILE A 204 -2.77 4.93 -5.42
CA ILE A 204 -3.53 4.24 -4.37
C ILE A 204 -4.56 5.20 -3.77
N TYR A 205 -4.14 6.43 -3.42
CA TYR A 205 -5.03 7.45 -2.86
C TYR A 205 -6.19 7.82 -3.79
N ALA A 206 -5.97 7.88 -5.11
CA ALA A 206 -7.04 8.13 -6.07
C ALA A 206 -8.01 6.95 -6.18
N MET A 207 -7.49 5.72 -6.31
CA MET A 207 -8.30 4.50 -6.45
C MET A 207 -9.25 4.27 -5.27
N THR A 208 -8.89 4.73 -4.06
CA THR A 208 -9.81 4.65 -2.90
C THR A 208 -11.19 5.29 -3.15
N LYS A 209 -11.30 6.29 -4.04
CA LYS A 209 -12.52 7.09 -4.24
C LYS A 209 -13.05 7.14 -5.68
N LEU A 210 -12.46 6.42 -6.62
CA LEU A 210 -12.99 6.32 -7.99
C LEU A 210 -14.42 5.76 -7.97
N ARG A 211 -15.38 6.46 -8.59
CA ARG A 211 -16.81 6.10 -8.54
C ARG A 211 -17.23 5.01 -9.53
N VAL A 212 -16.28 4.44 -10.26
CA VAL A 212 -16.52 3.39 -11.26
C VAL A 212 -16.11 2.00 -10.72
N PRO A 213 -16.71 0.91 -11.22
CA PRO A 213 -16.29 -0.45 -10.89
C PRO A 213 -14.85 -0.71 -11.33
N MET A 214 -14.05 -1.30 -10.44
CA MET A 214 -12.67 -1.69 -10.75
C MET A 214 -12.45 -3.19 -10.54
N VAL A 215 -11.91 -3.86 -11.56
CA VAL A 215 -11.55 -5.28 -11.50
C VAL A 215 -10.08 -5.42 -11.88
N SER A 216 -9.32 -6.25 -11.18
CA SER A 216 -7.93 -6.53 -11.54
C SER A 216 -7.69 -8.02 -11.81
N LEU A 217 -6.79 -8.34 -12.74
CA LEU A 217 -6.24 -9.67 -12.97
C LEU A 217 -4.73 -9.63 -12.71
N ILE A 218 -4.25 -10.52 -11.84
CA ILE A 218 -2.83 -10.62 -11.47
C ILE A 218 -2.23 -11.86 -12.16
N SER A 219 -1.17 -11.66 -12.95
CA SER A 219 -0.27 -12.74 -13.42
C SER A 219 1.05 -12.64 -12.67
N GLU A 220 1.63 -11.44 -12.64
CA GLU A 220 2.85 -11.13 -11.91
C GLU A 220 2.64 -9.94 -10.97
N GLY A 221 2.67 -10.16 -9.66
CA GLY A 221 2.35 -9.14 -8.67
C GLY A 221 3.50 -8.83 -7.71
N GLY A 222 4.35 -7.87 -8.06
CA GLY A 222 5.47 -7.41 -7.25
C GLY A 222 5.15 -6.22 -6.34
N SER A 223 4.95 -6.47 -5.04
CA SER A 223 5.00 -5.47 -3.96
C SER A 223 4.20 -4.19 -4.23
N GLY A 224 4.79 -3.01 -3.98
CA GLY A 224 4.20 -1.71 -4.26
C GLY A 224 3.96 -1.41 -5.74
N GLY A 225 4.70 -2.04 -6.65
CA GLY A 225 4.47 -1.91 -8.10
C GLY A 225 3.12 -2.51 -8.51
N ALA A 226 2.77 -3.66 -7.93
CA ALA A 226 1.45 -4.26 -8.10
C ALA A 226 0.34 -3.37 -7.53
N GLU A 227 0.53 -2.80 -6.35
CA GLU A 227 -0.47 -1.93 -5.70
C GLU A 227 -0.63 -0.56 -6.38
N ALA A 228 0.30 -0.15 -7.26
CA ALA A 228 0.19 1.08 -8.03
C ALA A 228 -1.08 1.13 -8.90
N ILE A 229 -1.58 -0.04 -9.34
CA ILE A 229 -2.85 -0.20 -10.07
C ILE A 229 -3.70 -1.37 -9.52
N GLY A 230 -3.31 -1.93 -8.37
CA GLY A 230 -3.85 -3.19 -7.84
C GLY A 230 -5.07 -3.04 -6.93
N LEU A 231 -5.39 -1.82 -6.47
CA LEU A 231 -6.56 -1.55 -5.62
C LEU A 231 -7.84 -1.66 -6.45
N SER A 232 -8.61 -2.73 -6.24
CA SER A 232 -9.83 -3.01 -7.02
C SER A 232 -10.97 -3.59 -6.18
N ASP A 233 -12.20 -3.43 -6.69
CA ASP A 233 -13.40 -3.98 -6.07
C ASP A 233 -13.43 -5.51 -6.16
N PHE A 234 -12.81 -6.09 -7.20
CA PHE A 234 -12.64 -7.54 -7.38
C PHE A 234 -11.26 -7.89 -7.95
N ARG A 235 -10.52 -8.76 -7.25
CA ARG A 235 -9.15 -9.18 -7.59
C ARG A 235 -9.15 -10.63 -8.07
N LEU A 236 -8.84 -10.84 -9.34
CA LEU A 236 -8.56 -12.13 -9.95
C LEU A 236 -7.05 -12.39 -9.95
N MET A 237 -6.67 -13.65 -9.95
CA MET A 237 -5.27 -14.08 -10.10
C MET A 237 -5.21 -15.34 -10.96
N CYS A 238 -4.25 -15.42 -11.87
CA CYS A 238 -4.03 -16.61 -12.69
C CYS A 238 -3.45 -17.74 -11.80
N SER A 239 -3.78 -19.01 -12.05
CA SER A 239 -3.44 -20.13 -11.16
C SER A 239 -1.93 -20.35 -10.98
N HIS A 240 -1.14 -20.06 -11.99
CA HIS A 240 0.32 -20.12 -11.99
C HIS A 240 0.97 -18.77 -11.72
N GLY A 241 0.17 -17.70 -11.75
CA GLY A 241 0.57 -16.38 -11.32
C GLY A 241 1.11 -16.33 -9.89
N TYR A 242 1.88 -15.29 -9.58
CA TYR A 242 2.32 -14.99 -8.22
C TYR A 242 1.99 -13.57 -7.79
N TYR A 243 1.78 -13.39 -6.48
CA TYR A 243 1.60 -12.09 -5.85
C TYR A 243 2.34 -12.10 -4.51
N SER A 244 3.29 -11.19 -4.35
CA SER A 244 4.25 -11.21 -3.25
C SER A 244 4.64 -9.80 -2.78
N VAL A 245 5.13 -9.72 -1.54
CA VAL A 245 5.67 -8.49 -0.92
C VAL A 245 7.06 -8.10 -1.42
N ILE A 246 7.81 -9.07 -1.92
CA ILE A 246 9.14 -8.92 -2.47
C ILE A 246 9.41 -10.12 -3.39
N SER A 247 10.35 -10.00 -4.32
CA SER A 247 10.82 -11.14 -5.10
C SER A 247 11.46 -12.20 -4.18
N PRO A 248 11.36 -13.51 -4.49
CA PRO A 248 12.04 -14.56 -3.74
C PRO A 248 13.55 -14.31 -3.57
N GLU A 249 14.19 -13.77 -4.60
CA GLU A 249 15.61 -13.40 -4.62
C GLU A 249 15.90 -12.27 -3.62
N GLY A 250 15.06 -11.24 -3.61
CA GLY A 250 15.17 -10.12 -2.66
C GLY A 250 14.93 -10.55 -1.22
N ALA A 251 13.98 -11.46 -0.98
CA ALA A 251 13.76 -12.04 0.35
C ALA A 251 14.99 -12.84 0.81
N ALA A 252 15.55 -13.66 -0.06
CA ALA A 252 16.72 -14.48 0.24
C ALA A 252 17.97 -13.62 0.50
N ALA A 253 18.17 -12.53 -0.25
CA ALA A 253 19.23 -11.56 0.00
C ALA A 253 19.13 -10.91 1.40
N ILE A 254 17.91 -10.55 1.82
CA ILE A 254 17.65 -9.94 3.14
C ILE A 254 17.83 -10.97 4.27
N GLU A 255 17.23 -12.16 4.15
CA GLU A 255 17.28 -13.19 5.20
C GLU A 255 18.68 -13.81 5.33
N GLY A 256 19.36 -14.02 4.20
CA GLY A 256 20.74 -14.52 4.17
C GLY A 256 21.78 -13.49 4.59
N LYS A 257 21.39 -12.21 4.79
CA LYS A 257 22.31 -11.09 5.06
C LYS A 257 23.48 -11.03 4.07
N ILE A 258 23.18 -11.38 2.81
CA ILE A 258 24.16 -11.49 1.74
C ILE A 258 24.74 -10.11 1.46
N ARG A 259 26.07 -9.98 1.32
CA ARG A 259 26.70 -8.68 1.03
C ARG A 259 26.50 -8.29 -0.43
N GLU A 260 26.72 -7.03 -0.74
CA GLU A 260 26.65 -6.53 -2.12
C GLU A 260 27.69 -7.25 -2.99
N GLY A 261 27.25 -7.81 -4.13
CA GLY A 261 28.10 -8.58 -5.06
C GLY A 261 28.20 -10.08 -4.78
N GLU A 262 27.70 -10.57 -3.64
CA GLU A 262 27.67 -12.01 -3.33
C GLU A 262 26.44 -12.68 -3.96
N LYS A 263 26.62 -13.90 -4.51
CA LYS A 263 25.53 -14.67 -5.11
C LYS A 263 24.66 -15.29 -4.03
N VAL A 264 23.34 -15.13 -4.18
CA VAL A 264 22.36 -15.74 -3.27
C VAL A 264 22.27 -17.26 -3.53
N PRO A 265 22.36 -18.12 -2.50
CA PRO A 265 22.21 -19.56 -2.68
C PRO A 265 20.83 -19.93 -3.25
N LYS A 266 20.78 -20.81 -4.26
CA LYS A 266 19.52 -21.25 -4.91
C LYS A 266 18.53 -21.85 -3.90
N GLU A 267 19.01 -22.72 -3.01
CA GLU A 267 18.20 -23.36 -1.96
C GLU A 267 17.50 -22.35 -1.05
N LEU A 268 18.17 -21.22 -0.75
CA LEU A 268 17.60 -20.16 0.06
C LEU A 268 16.50 -19.40 -0.70
N ILE A 269 16.66 -19.21 -2.01
CA ILE A 269 15.64 -18.59 -2.87
C ILE A 269 14.37 -19.46 -2.89
N GLU A 270 14.52 -20.78 -3.09
CA GLU A 270 13.39 -21.71 -3.08
C GLU A 270 12.68 -21.74 -1.73
N THR A 271 13.45 -21.82 -0.64
CA THR A 271 12.92 -21.76 0.73
C THR A 271 12.18 -20.44 0.97
N CYS A 272 12.68 -19.31 0.45
CA CYS A 272 12.01 -18.02 0.58
C CYS A 272 10.73 -17.97 -0.26
N ALA A 273 10.73 -18.48 -1.49
CA ALA A 273 9.55 -18.54 -2.34
C ALA A 273 8.39 -19.29 -1.64
N GLU A 274 8.68 -20.40 -0.97
CA GLU A 274 7.71 -21.16 -0.18
C GLU A 274 7.19 -20.40 1.04
N ARG A 275 8.08 -19.74 1.79
CA ARG A 275 7.74 -19.02 3.02
C ARG A 275 6.95 -17.74 2.75
N LEU A 276 7.09 -17.14 1.57
CA LEU A 276 6.37 -15.92 1.17
C LEU A 276 4.89 -16.19 0.87
N LYS A 277 4.47 -17.45 0.68
CA LYS A 277 3.07 -17.83 0.38
C LYS A 277 2.52 -17.03 -0.80
N LEU A 278 3.29 -17.02 -1.90
CA LEU A 278 3.08 -16.15 -3.06
C LEU A 278 2.10 -16.70 -4.11
N THR A 279 1.65 -17.95 -3.99
CA THR A 279 0.84 -18.60 -5.03
C THR A 279 -0.61 -18.08 -5.05
N ALA A 280 -1.35 -18.39 -6.12
CA ALA A 280 -2.77 -18.03 -6.22
C ALA A 280 -3.62 -18.68 -5.12
N VAL A 281 -3.33 -19.93 -4.75
CA VAL A 281 -4.03 -20.66 -3.69
C VAL A 281 -3.77 -20.04 -2.32
N ASP A 282 -2.52 -19.69 -2.05
CA ASP A 282 -2.13 -19.00 -0.81
C ASP A 282 -2.86 -17.67 -0.67
N ASN A 283 -2.77 -16.82 -1.70
CA ASN A 283 -3.41 -15.50 -1.71
C ASN A 283 -4.94 -15.59 -1.60
N ARG A 284 -5.55 -16.62 -2.19
CA ARG A 284 -6.98 -16.87 -2.04
C ARG A 284 -7.36 -17.23 -0.61
N THR A 285 -6.53 -18.03 0.05
CA THR A 285 -6.70 -18.46 1.46
C THR A 285 -6.50 -17.30 2.42
N LEU A 286 -5.50 -16.45 2.16
CA LEU A 286 -5.21 -15.24 2.92
C LEU A 286 -6.27 -14.13 2.72
N GLY A 287 -7.14 -14.26 1.72
CA GLY A 287 -8.18 -13.28 1.39
C GLY A 287 -7.64 -12.02 0.73
N THR A 288 -6.42 -12.06 0.17
CA THR A 288 -5.82 -10.94 -0.57
C THR A 288 -6.34 -10.87 -2.00
N ILE A 289 -6.89 -11.97 -2.53
CA ILE A 289 -7.61 -12.05 -3.82
C ILE A 289 -9.00 -12.68 -3.68
N ASP A 290 -9.86 -12.44 -4.67
CA ASP A 290 -11.26 -12.84 -4.67
C ASP A 290 -11.57 -14.11 -5.48
N ALA A 291 -10.80 -14.40 -6.54
CA ALA A 291 -10.93 -15.66 -7.29
C ALA A 291 -9.67 -15.98 -8.10
N ILE A 292 -9.55 -17.26 -8.47
CA ILE A 292 -8.47 -17.80 -9.30
C ILE A 292 -9.00 -18.10 -10.70
N VAL A 293 -8.27 -17.68 -11.73
CA VAL A 293 -8.49 -18.04 -13.13
C VAL A 293 -7.58 -19.22 -13.45
N LYS A 294 -8.16 -20.37 -13.80
CA LYS A 294 -7.39 -21.59 -14.09
C LYS A 294 -6.68 -21.45 -15.43
N GLU A 295 -5.41 -21.79 -15.45
CA GLU A 295 -4.57 -21.80 -16.65
C GLU A 295 -4.48 -23.21 -17.25
N PRO A 296 -4.05 -23.32 -18.53
CA PRO A 296 -3.63 -24.59 -19.08
C PRO A 296 -2.38 -25.12 -18.37
N GLN A 297 -2.04 -26.37 -18.70
CA GLN A 297 -0.91 -27.08 -18.13
C GLN A 297 0.39 -26.30 -18.36
N LEU A 298 1.18 -26.17 -17.29
CA LEU A 298 2.42 -25.39 -17.23
C LEU A 298 2.27 -23.88 -17.54
N GLY A 299 1.05 -23.34 -17.51
CA GLY A 299 0.78 -21.91 -17.69
C GLY A 299 0.40 -21.54 -19.13
N ALA A 300 -0.45 -20.53 -19.26
CA ALA A 300 -0.88 -20.01 -20.56
C ALA A 300 0.22 -19.25 -21.33
N ARG A 301 0.18 -19.41 -22.65
CA ARG A 301 1.00 -18.76 -23.67
C ARG A 301 0.18 -17.83 -24.57
N HIS A 302 0.86 -17.13 -25.47
CA HIS A 302 0.24 -16.16 -26.38
C HIS A 302 -0.77 -16.78 -27.39
N ASP A 303 -0.70 -18.09 -27.65
CA ASP A 303 -1.55 -18.81 -28.60
C ASP A 303 -2.70 -19.58 -27.93
N ASP A 304 -2.86 -19.47 -26.60
CA ASP A 304 -3.92 -20.15 -25.85
C ASP A 304 -5.28 -19.41 -25.95
N PHE A 305 -5.89 -19.41 -27.14
CA PHE A 305 -7.18 -18.75 -27.42
C PHE A 305 -8.32 -19.16 -26.47
N ALA A 306 -8.34 -20.44 -26.06
CA ALA A 306 -9.31 -20.93 -25.08
C ALA A 306 -9.15 -20.26 -23.70
N PHE A 307 -7.92 -19.94 -23.30
CA PHE A 307 -7.63 -19.24 -22.05
C PHE A 307 -8.05 -17.76 -22.14
N PHE A 308 -7.83 -17.08 -23.26
CA PHE A 308 -8.34 -15.71 -23.45
C PHE A 308 -9.87 -15.63 -23.41
N ALA A 309 -10.57 -16.61 -24.01
CA ALA A 309 -12.02 -16.73 -23.87
C ALA A 309 -12.44 -16.89 -22.39
N GLN A 310 -11.66 -17.63 -21.60
CA GLN A 310 -11.88 -17.78 -20.17
C GLN A 310 -11.61 -16.46 -19.41
N ILE A 311 -10.55 -15.72 -19.74
CA ILE A 311 -10.29 -14.39 -19.17
C ILE A 311 -11.48 -13.47 -19.44
N ARG A 312 -11.97 -13.43 -20.68
CA ARG A 312 -13.13 -12.61 -21.08
C ARG A 312 -14.36 -12.92 -20.23
N ALA A 313 -14.65 -14.20 -20.04
CA ALA A 313 -15.78 -14.64 -19.21
C ALA A 313 -15.59 -14.22 -17.74
N GLU A 314 -14.39 -14.43 -17.18
CA GLU A 314 -14.11 -14.16 -15.77
C GLU A 314 -14.04 -12.66 -15.44
N ILE A 315 -13.44 -11.83 -16.30
CA ILE A 315 -13.41 -10.37 -16.12
C ILE A 315 -14.82 -9.78 -16.23
N THR A 316 -15.62 -10.22 -17.20
CA THR A 316 -17.01 -9.76 -17.37
C THR A 316 -17.85 -10.14 -16.15
N ARG A 317 -17.71 -11.38 -15.68
CA ARG A 317 -18.41 -11.88 -14.48
C ARG A 317 -18.00 -11.13 -13.21
N ALA A 318 -16.73 -10.80 -13.08
CA ALA A 318 -16.22 -10.01 -11.96
C ALA A 318 -16.84 -8.60 -11.98
N THR A 319 -16.86 -7.93 -13.13
CA THR A 319 -17.47 -6.61 -13.29
C THR A 319 -18.96 -6.65 -12.97
N ASP A 320 -19.69 -7.65 -13.47
CA ASP A 320 -21.10 -7.88 -13.14
C ASP A 320 -21.34 -8.05 -11.64
N LYS A 321 -20.48 -8.82 -10.97
CA LYS A 321 -20.57 -9.04 -9.53
C LYS A 321 -20.39 -7.74 -8.75
N VAL A 322 -19.42 -6.92 -9.13
CA VAL A 322 -19.17 -5.60 -8.50
C VAL A 322 -20.39 -4.71 -8.69
N VAL A 323 -20.88 -4.57 -9.93
CA VAL A 323 -22.04 -3.74 -10.25
C VAL A 323 -23.28 -4.22 -9.49
N LEU A 324 -23.59 -5.53 -9.48
CA LEU A 324 -24.74 -6.08 -8.74
C LEU A 324 -24.68 -5.76 -7.23
N SER A 325 -23.49 -5.85 -6.64
CA SER A 325 -23.30 -5.56 -5.21
C SER A 325 -23.61 -4.09 -4.87
N ALA A 326 -23.36 -3.19 -5.82
CA ALA A 326 -23.67 -1.77 -5.74
C ALA A 326 -25.15 -1.47 -6.02
N LYS A 327 -25.82 -2.16 -6.95
CA LYS A 327 -27.23 -1.88 -7.32
C LYS A 327 -28.24 -2.25 -6.25
N SER A 328 -28.16 -3.44 -5.63
CA SER A 328 -29.06 -3.82 -4.52
C SER A 328 -28.61 -5.09 -3.77
N PHE A 329 -28.70 -5.08 -2.43
CA PHE A 329 -28.37 -6.25 -1.60
C PHE A 329 -29.27 -7.45 -1.89
N LYS A 330 -30.56 -7.19 -2.15
CA LYS A 330 -31.55 -8.24 -2.41
C LYS A 330 -31.29 -8.89 -3.77
N ALA A 331 -31.07 -8.07 -4.81
CA ALA A 331 -30.72 -8.56 -6.14
C ALA A 331 -29.41 -9.35 -6.14
N PHE A 332 -28.39 -8.88 -5.42
CA PHE A 332 -27.12 -9.58 -5.26
C PHE A 332 -27.29 -10.94 -4.55
N ARG A 333 -28.04 -10.98 -3.43
CA ARG A 333 -28.30 -12.21 -2.66
C ARG A 333 -29.13 -13.21 -3.47
N ASP A 334 -30.12 -12.74 -4.22
CA ASP A 334 -30.93 -13.58 -5.11
C ASP A 334 -30.08 -14.15 -6.26
N TRP A 335 -29.17 -13.35 -6.83
CA TRP A 335 -28.19 -13.82 -7.80
C TRP A 335 -27.27 -14.90 -7.21
N GLU A 336 -26.70 -14.66 -6.03
CA GLU A 336 -25.80 -15.62 -5.37
C GLU A 336 -26.53 -16.94 -5.06
N ASN A 337 -27.78 -16.86 -4.60
CA ASN A 337 -28.61 -18.03 -4.34
C ASN A 337 -28.94 -18.82 -5.61
N LYS A 338 -29.27 -18.14 -6.72
CA LYS A 338 -29.49 -18.79 -8.03
C LYS A 338 -28.23 -19.49 -8.53
N ARG A 339 -27.05 -18.87 -8.34
CA ARG A 339 -25.75 -19.48 -8.67
C ARG A 339 -25.47 -20.73 -7.84
N ARG A 340 -25.70 -20.69 -6.52
CA ARG A 340 -25.51 -21.85 -5.63
C ARG A 340 -26.38 -23.04 -6.03
N LYS A 341 -27.62 -22.80 -6.47
CA LYS A 341 -28.55 -23.85 -6.94
C LYS A 341 -28.16 -24.47 -8.29
N LYS A 342 -27.45 -23.73 -9.16
CA LYS A 342 -27.02 -24.19 -10.49
C LYS A 342 -25.56 -24.71 -10.54
N LYS A 343 -24.93 -24.98 -9.40
CA LYS A 343 -23.53 -25.45 -9.33
C LYS A 343 -23.25 -26.76 -10.09
N THR A 344 -24.28 -27.48 -10.54
CA THR A 344 -24.19 -28.74 -11.28
C THR A 344 -24.02 -28.57 -12.80
N GLU A 345 -24.30 -27.39 -13.37
CA GLU A 345 -24.10 -27.12 -14.80
C GLU A 345 -23.27 -25.85 -14.99
N ARG A 346 -22.08 -26.00 -15.58
CA ARG A 346 -21.11 -24.95 -15.87
C ARG A 346 -21.54 -24.04 -17.04
N LYS A 347 -22.83 -23.73 -17.17
CA LYS A 347 -23.35 -22.78 -18.17
C LYS A 347 -23.23 -21.35 -17.64
N ASP A 348 -22.60 -20.51 -18.46
CA ASP A 348 -22.31 -19.10 -18.22
C ASP A 348 -23.54 -18.33 -17.71
N LEU A 349 -23.56 -18.07 -16.40
CA LEU A 349 -24.41 -17.05 -15.80
C LEU A 349 -23.81 -15.68 -16.12
N ALA A 350 -23.77 -15.31 -17.40
CA ALA A 350 -23.62 -13.91 -17.80
C ALA A 350 -24.86 -13.19 -17.27
N VAL A 351 -24.66 -12.25 -16.34
CA VAL A 351 -25.77 -11.45 -15.84
C VAL A 351 -25.88 -10.25 -16.74
N ASP A 352 -26.94 -10.28 -17.54
CA ASP A 352 -27.33 -9.27 -18.51
C ASP A 352 -27.74 -7.94 -17.85
N ILE A 353 -26.78 -7.21 -17.27
CA ILE A 353 -27.02 -5.90 -16.63
C ILE A 353 -26.15 -4.77 -17.21
N PRO A 354 -26.71 -3.54 -17.33
CA PRO A 354 -25.93 -2.37 -17.67
C PRO A 354 -24.98 -2.04 -16.52
N TRP A 355 -23.78 -1.59 -16.88
CA TRP A 355 -22.72 -1.24 -15.93
C TRP A 355 -22.80 0.18 -15.38
N ASP A 356 -23.75 0.99 -15.87
CA ASP A 356 -23.99 2.33 -15.35
C ASP A 356 -24.48 2.29 -13.90
N LEU A 357 -23.94 3.17 -13.08
CA LEU A 357 -24.28 3.34 -11.68
C LEU A 357 -24.85 4.75 -11.42
N THR A 358 -25.99 4.80 -10.74
CA THR A 358 -26.53 6.04 -10.17
C THR A 358 -25.68 6.56 -9.02
N LEU A 359 -25.86 7.82 -8.62
CA LEU A 359 -25.07 8.43 -7.52
C LEU A 359 -25.18 7.66 -6.20
N ASP A 360 -26.35 7.09 -5.88
CA ASP A 360 -26.53 6.29 -4.65
C ASP A 360 -25.84 4.93 -4.73
N GLU A 361 -25.86 4.30 -5.91
CA GLU A 361 -25.13 3.05 -6.17
C GLU A 361 -23.61 3.29 -6.14
N GLN A 362 -23.12 4.42 -6.66
CA GLN A 362 -21.72 4.84 -6.53
C GLN A 362 -21.32 5.02 -5.06
N ARG A 363 -22.13 5.70 -4.25
CA ARG A 363 -21.87 5.83 -2.79
C ARG A 363 -21.81 4.46 -2.12
N ARG A 364 -22.67 3.53 -2.52
CA ARG A 364 -22.68 2.16 -2.02
C ARG A 364 -21.45 1.37 -2.45
N LEU A 365 -21.01 1.51 -3.71
CA LEU A 365 -19.75 0.94 -4.21
C LEU A 365 -18.57 1.40 -3.35
N LEU A 366 -18.43 2.71 -3.12
CA LEU A 366 -17.36 3.26 -2.27
C LEU A 366 -17.40 2.69 -0.84
N LYS A 367 -18.59 2.53 -0.27
CA LYS A 367 -18.75 1.91 1.06
C LYS A 367 -18.34 0.44 1.08
N LEU A 368 -18.69 -0.32 0.05
CA LEU A 368 -18.30 -1.73 -0.08
C LEU A 368 -16.79 -1.87 -0.27
N ARG A 369 -16.17 -1.00 -1.08
CA ARG A 369 -14.72 -0.95 -1.26
C ARG A 369 -13.98 -0.65 0.03
N SER A 370 -14.40 0.40 0.74
CA SER A 370 -13.86 0.71 2.06
C SER A 370 -13.96 -0.52 2.97
N LYS A 371 -15.16 -1.09 3.11
CA LYS A 371 -15.38 -2.28 3.93
C LYS A 371 -14.43 -3.43 3.57
N LYS A 372 -14.30 -3.77 2.28
CA LYS A 372 -13.42 -4.83 1.78
C LYS A 372 -11.98 -4.66 2.29
N TYR A 373 -11.39 -3.48 2.08
CA TYR A 373 -9.99 -3.23 2.46
C TYR A 373 -9.80 -3.09 3.98
N ARG A 374 -10.83 -2.66 4.72
CA ARG A 374 -10.78 -2.61 6.19
C ARG A 374 -10.78 -4.02 6.81
N GLU A 375 -11.50 -4.95 6.20
CA GLU A 375 -11.59 -6.36 6.64
C GLU A 375 -10.40 -7.22 6.21
N MET A 376 -9.54 -6.73 5.31
CA MET A 376 -8.31 -7.44 4.91
C MET A 376 -7.29 -7.53 6.06
N ALA A 377 -6.58 -8.65 6.09
CA ALA A 377 -5.47 -8.95 7.01
C ALA A 377 -5.82 -8.86 8.51
N MET A 378 -7.11 -8.97 8.88
CA MET A 378 -7.54 -8.97 10.28
C MET A 378 -7.08 -10.22 11.06
N LEU A 379 -6.73 -11.30 10.35
CA LEU A 379 -6.15 -12.51 10.93
C LEU A 379 -4.62 -12.39 11.15
N GLY A 380 -3.99 -11.34 10.62
CA GLY A 380 -2.54 -11.17 10.61
C GLY A 380 -1.93 -10.69 11.93
N PHE A 381 -2.76 -10.27 12.89
CA PHE A 381 -2.31 -9.73 14.17
C PHE A 381 -3.04 -10.39 15.35
N GLY A 382 -2.51 -10.16 16.55
CA GLY A 382 -3.11 -10.60 17.80
C GLY A 382 -3.71 -9.46 18.60
N GLY A 383 -4.47 -9.82 19.64
CA GLY A 383 -5.25 -8.87 20.41
C GLY A 383 -6.66 -8.82 19.89
N HIS A 384 -7.57 -9.51 20.57
CA HIS A 384 -8.99 -9.22 20.48
C HIS A 384 -9.39 -8.62 21.82
N PRO A 385 -10.13 -7.49 21.83
CA PRO A 385 -10.66 -6.98 23.09
C PRO A 385 -11.57 -8.04 23.70
N ASP A 386 -11.50 -8.22 25.02
CA ASP A 386 -12.44 -9.07 25.72
C ASP A 386 -13.88 -8.68 25.35
N PRO A 387 -14.83 -9.62 25.21
CA PRO A 387 -16.18 -9.31 24.73
C PRO A 387 -16.89 -8.21 25.55
N THR A 388 -16.63 -8.15 26.85
CA THR A 388 -17.13 -7.15 27.79
C THR A 388 -16.47 -5.78 27.59
N GLU A 389 -15.15 -5.72 27.43
CA GLU A 389 -14.41 -4.50 27.09
C GLU A 389 -14.81 -3.96 25.72
N SER A 390 -15.04 -4.84 24.75
CA SER A 390 -15.49 -4.48 23.41
C SER A 390 -16.88 -3.82 23.44
N PHE A 391 -17.81 -4.32 24.25
CA PHE A 391 -19.13 -3.72 24.42
C PHE A 391 -19.06 -2.34 25.09
N LEU A 392 -18.30 -2.21 26.19
CA LEU A 392 -18.08 -0.93 26.87
C LEU A 392 -17.40 0.09 25.96
N LYS A 393 -16.36 -0.34 25.24
CA LYS A 393 -15.67 0.47 24.24
C LYS A 393 -16.68 0.93 23.19
N GLN A 394 -17.44 0.03 22.56
CA GLN A 394 -18.46 0.39 21.55
C GLN A 394 -19.51 1.38 22.06
N PHE A 395 -19.99 1.21 23.30
CA PHE A 395 -20.91 2.16 23.92
C PHE A 395 -20.25 3.53 24.09
N GLN A 396 -19.01 3.56 24.60
CA GLN A 396 -18.21 4.77 24.70
C GLN A 396 -18.01 5.41 23.32
N GLU A 397 -17.65 4.64 22.28
CA GLU A 397 -17.45 5.18 20.93
C GLU A 397 -18.72 5.80 20.35
N LYS A 398 -19.88 5.14 20.55
CA LYS A 398 -21.18 5.67 20.13
C LYS A 398 -21.52 6.96 20.88
N SER A 399 -21.35 6.98 22.20
CA SER A 399 -21.63 8.15 23.03
C SER A 399 -20.71 9.33 22.68
N GLU A 400 -19.42 9.07 22.46
CA GLU A 400 -18.46 10.08 22.01
C GLU A 400 -18.81 10.58 20.62
N LYS A 401 -19.16 9.69 19.68
CA LYS A 401 -19.58 10.09 18.34
C LYS A 401 -20.81 10.99 18.37
N ILE A 402 -21.82 10.66 19.18
CA ILE A 402 -22.99 11.52 19.38
C ILE A 402 -22.57 12.87 19.96
N TYR A 403 -21.75 12.86 21.00
CA TYR A 403 -21.26 14.07 21.67
C TYR A 403 -20.47 14.99 20.70
N TYR A 404 -19.49 14.46 19.98
CA TYR A 404 -18.65 15.23 19.06
C TYR A 404 -19.45 15.68 17.84
N ASN A 405 -20.36 14.86 17.31
CA ASN A 405 -21.24 15.30 16.22
C ASN A 405 -22.17 16.43 16.68
N LEU A 406 -22.78 16.33 17.87
CA LEU A 406 -23.60 17.41 18.40
C LEU A 406 -22.78 18.69 18.64
N ARG A 407 -21.59 18.56 19.24
CA ARG A 407 -20.72 19.68 19.58
C ARG A 407 -20.11 20.37 18.36
N TYR A 408 -19.68 19.62 17.36
CA TYR A 408 -18.97 20.17 16.21
C TYR A 408 -19.87 20.33 14.98
N ASP A 409 -20.67 19.33 14.62
CA ASP A 409 -21.46 19.38 13.39
C ASP A 409 -22.76 20.18 13.55
N VAL A 410 -23.35 20.23 14.76
CA VAL A 410 -24.57 21.01 15.02
C VAL A 410 -24.23 22.37 15.64
N LEU A 411 -23.60 22.38 16.82
CA LEU A 411 -23.37 23.61 17.57
C LEU A 411 -22.33 24.53 16.89
N LYS A 412 -21.18 23.98 16.46
CA LYS A 412 -20.12 24.79 15.85
C LYS A 412 -20.47 25.25 14.44
N ASN A 413 -21.17 24.44 13.63
CA ASN A 413 -21.69 24.90 12.33
C ASN A 413 -22.74 26.00 12.51
N SER A 414 -23.66 25.85 13.48
CA SER A 414 -24.62 26.92 13.80
C SER A 414 -23.90 28.19 14.24
N GLN A 415 -22.84 28.09 15.05
CA GLN A 415 -22.01 29.24 15.43
C GLN A 415 -21.21 29.83 14.25
N LYS A 416 -20.69 29.01 13.33
CA LYS A 416 -20.01 29.48 12.10
C LYS A 416 -20.99 30.17 11.16
N GLN A 417 -22.21 29.65 11.01
CA GLN A 417 -23.29 30.29 10.26
C GLN A 417 -23.72 31.59 10.93
N LEU A 418 -23.84 31.63 12.27
CA LEU A 418 -24.12 32.86 13.01
C LEU A 418 -23.00 33.88 12.89
N LYS A 419 -21.73 33.47 12.98
CA LYS A 419 -20.58 34.36 12.79
C LYS A 419 -20.48 34.85 11.35
N LYS A 420 -20.72 33.99 10.37
CA LYS A 420 -20.76 34.35 8.95
C LYS A 420 -21.91 35.31 8.68
N ALA A 421 -23.11 35.00 9.16
CA ALA A 421 -24.26 35.90 9.12
C ALA A 421 -23.93 37.23 9.79
N PHE A 422 -23.32 37.25 10.98
CA PHE A 422 -22.88 38.48 11.65
C PHE A 422 -21.85 39.28 10.85
N ARG A 423 -20.92 38.59 10.18
CA ARG A 423 -19.86 39.21 9.38
C ARG A 423 -20.40 39.74 8.05
N ASP A 424 -21.41 39.07 7.50
CA ASP A 424 -22.16 39.48 6.30
C ASP A 424 -23.21 40.58 6.67
N MET A 425 -23.63 40.66 7.95
CA MET A 425 -24.59 41.61 8.54
C MET A 425 -23.92 42.90 9.05
N SER A 426 -22.68 43.19 8.62
CA SER A 426 -22.20 44.58 8.60
C SER A 426 -22.82 45.41 7.46
N GLY A 427 -23.64 44.77 6.61
CA GLY A 427 -24.41 45.40 5.53
C GLY A 427 -25.82 45.84 5.92
N GLU A 428 -26.70 44.97 6.41
CA GLU A 428 -28.10 45.34 6.75
C GLU A 428 -28.84 44.19 7.48
N GLY A 429 -29.63 44.52 8.52
CA GLY A 429 -30.80 43.72 8.96
C GLY A 429 -30.67 42.85 10.23
N SER A 430 -31.10 43.39 11.39
CA SER A 430 -31.16 42.72 12.70
C SER A 430 -32.31 41.71 12.90
N VAL A 431 -33.20 41.52 11.92
CA VAL A 431 -34.47 40.77 12.10
C VAL A 431 -34.33 39.26 11.83
N ILE A 432 -33.24 38.79 11.21
CA ILE A 432 -33.02 37.36 10.90
C ILE A 432 -32.56 36.56 12.13
N MET A 433 -32.11 37.24 13.19
CA MET A 433 -31.39 36.64 14.30
C MET A 433 -32.28 35.84 15.28
N GLN A 434 -33.57 36.15 15.38
CA GLN A 434 -34.52 35.39 16.22
C GLN A 434 -34.96 34.06 15.60
N ARG A 435 -34.98 33.92 14.26
CA ARG A 435 -35.35 32.64 13.61
C ARG A 435 -34.24 31.60 13.66
N LEU A 436 -32.97 32.03 13.69
CA LEU A 436 -31.81 31.14 13.70
C LEU A 436 -31.40 30.64 15.10
N THR A 437 -31.93 31.23 16.17
CA THR A 437 -31.55 30.90 17.56
C THR A 437 -32.47 29.86 18.23
N SER A 438 -33.57 29.47 17.58
CA SER A 438 -34.51 28.46 18.10
C SER A 438 -33.91 27.06 18.30
N PRO A 439 -32.96 26.55 17.48
CA PRO A 439 -32.37 25.23 17.72
C PRO A 439 -31.42 25.24 18.92
N LEU A 440 -30.74 26.36 19.16
CA LEU A 440 -29.70 26.51 20.19
C LEU A 440 -30.31 26.56 21.61
N ASN A 441 -31.48 27.19 21.77
CA ASN A 441 -32.17 27.25 23.07
C ASN A 441 -32.68 25.86 23.51
N THR A 442 -33.18 25.07 22.55
CA THR A 442 -33.67 23.71 22.80
C THR A 442 -32.54 22.77 23.29
N VAL A 443 -31.33 22.92 22.74
CA VAL A 443 -30.14 22.16 23.18
C VAL A 443 -29.60 22.67 24.52
N LYS A 444 -29.73 23.97 24.79
CA LYS A 444 -29.33 24.59 26.07
C LYS A 444 -30.19 24.07 27.24
N GLU A 445 -31.48 23.87 27.01
CA GLU A 445 -32.39 23.22 27.99
C GLU A 445 -32.09 21.74 28.19
N PHE A 446 -31.68 21.03 27.12
CA PHE A 446 -31.29 19.62 27.21
C PHE A 446 -29.98 19.42 28.01
N LEU A 447 -28.99 20.30 27.82
CA LEU A 447 -27.74 20.30 28.60
C LEU A 447 -27.93 20.77 30.04
N ALA A 448 -28.88 21.69 30.30
CA ALA A 448 -29.18 22.18 31.66
C ALA A 448 -29.82 21.11 32.57
N LYS A 449 -30.40 20.04 32.00
CA LYS A 449 -30.95 18.90 32.77
C LYS A 449 -29.88 17.91 33.26
N SER A 450 -28.61 18.07 32.87
CA SER A 450 -27.49 17.22 33.30
C SER A 450 -26.49 18.03 34.13
N GLY A 451 -26.64 17.97 35.46
CA GLY A 451 -25.57 18.28 36.42
C GLY A 451 -25.46 19.73 36.90
N THR A 452 -26.31 20.13 37.84
CA THR A 452 -26.09 21.31 38.68
C THR A 452 -25.24 20.95 39.91
N LYS A 453 -23.97 21.34 39.93
CA LYS A 453 -23.27 21.74 41.17
C LYS A 453 -22.62 23.11 40.93
N LYS A 454 -23.29 24.16 41.41
CA LYS A 454 -22.78 25.53 41.41
C LYS A 454 -21.60 25.63 42.39
N ARG A 455 -20.44 26.09 41.92
CA ARG A 455 -19.40 26.70 42.79
C ARG A 455 -19.72 28.19 42.96
N PRO A 456 -19.46 28.80 44.13
CA PRO A 456 -19.84 30.19 44.39
C PRO A 456 -18.97 31.16 43.59
N PRO A 457 -19.47 32.39 43.31
CA PRO A 457 -18.76 33.36 42.50
C PRO A 457 -17.61 33.99 43.29
N LEU A 458 -16.41 33.99 42.70
CA LEU A 458 -15.27 34.79 43.17
C LEU A 458 -15.54 36.27 42.88
N ARG A 459 -15.52 37.09 43.94
CA ARG A 459 -15.56 38.56 43.86
C ARG A 459 -14.27 39.06 43.22
N ILE A 460 -14.40 39.90 42.19
CA ILE A 460 -13.28 40.64 41.60
C ILE A 460 -13.12 41.94 42.40
N ASN A 461 -12.00 42.11 43.09
CA ASN A 461 -11.57 43.39 43.63
C ASN A 461 -10.57 44.01 42.66
N HIS A 462 -10.91 45.17 42.10
CA HIS A 462 -9.97 46.04 41.40
C HIS A 462 -9.03 46.69 42.43
N LYS A 463 -7.77 46.25 42.48
CA LYS A 463 -6.63 47.12 42.81
C LYS A 463 -5.44 46.74 41.95
N SER A 464 -5.00 47.73 41.18
CA SER A 464 -3.83 47.76 40.34
C SER A 464 -2.55 47.81 41.17
N THR A 465 -1.75 46.75 41.07
CA THR A 465 -0.29 46.77 41.20
C THR A 465 0.19 45.52 40.49
N ILE A 466 0.83 45.68 39.33
CA ILE A 466 1.42 44.59 38.56
C ILE A 466 2.65 44.10 39.34
N PRO A 467 2.69 42.87 39.86
CA PRO A 467 3.95 42.26 40.21
C PRO A 467 4.58 41.82 38.89
N VAL A 468 5.76 42.33 38.58
CA VAL A 468 6.62 41.78 37.52
C VAL A 468 6.96 40.36 37.96
N THR A 469 6.17 39.39 37.51
CA THR A 469 6.60 37.99 37.49
C THR A 469 7.78 37.90 36.53
N PRO A 470 8.88 37.21 36.87
CA PRO A 470 9.94 36.96 35.90
C PRO A 470 9.28 36.32 34.67
N TYR A 471 9.48 36.93 33.50
CA TYR A 471 9.16 36.27 32.25
C TYR A 471 10.11 35.08 32.15
N VAL A 472 9.65 33.91 32.61
CA VAL A 472 10.29 32.65 32.27
C VAL A 472 9.99 32.45 30.79
N ASP A 473 11.04 32.50 29.98
CA ASP A 473 10.95 32.18 28.57
C ASP A 473 10.28 30.80 28.45
N PRO A 474 9.17 30.65 27.68
CA PRO A 474 8.59 29.33 27.41
C PRO A 474 9.57 28.35 26.73
N LEU A 475 10.76 28.82 26.34
CA LEU A 475 11.89 28.05 25.81
C LEU A 475 12.86 27.53 26.89
N GLU A 476 12.69 27.89 28.17
CA GLU A 476 13.45 27.26 29.25
C GLU A 476 12.94 25.82 29.46
N ILE A 477 13.62 24.92 28.77
CA ILE A 477 13.64 23.47 28.94
C ILE A 477 14.13 23.18 30.38
N THR A 478 13.28 23.31 31.39
CA THR A 478 13.71 23.11 32.80
C THR A 478 13.25 21.79 33.40
N ASP A 479 12.64 20.90 32.61
CA ASP A 479 12.24 19.55 33.08
C ASP A 479 12.24 18.52 31.93
N THR A 480 13.24 18.59 31.03
CA THR A 480 13.30 17.69 29.86
C THR A 480 13.96 16.38 30.17
N TYR A 481 13.36 15.32 29.63
CA TYR A 481 14.02 14.04 29.47
C TYR A 481 15.32 14.19 28.69
N THR A 482 16.43 13.97 29.39
CA THR A 482 17.78 13.86 28.83
C THR A 482 18.02 12.43 28.34
N SER A 483 18.63 12.27 27.18
CA SER A 483 18.96 10.93 26.67
C SER A 483 19.90 10.21 27.64
N PRO A 484 19.68 8.92 27.95
CA PRO A 484 20.62 8.14 28.76
C PRO A 484 22.04 8.11 28.18
N ARG A 485 22.17 8.31 26.86
CA ARG A 485 23.46 8.40 26.17
C ARG A 485 24.30 9.57 26.66
N ALA A 486 23.68 10.64 27.16
CA ALA A 486 24.39 11.79 27.72
C ALA A 486 25.22 11.43 28.97
N ASN A 487 25.03 10.25 29.57
CA ASN A 487 25.84 9.79 30.70
C ASN A 487 27.16 9.14 30.26
N GLU A 488 27.39 8.93 28.96
CA GLU A 488 28.66 8.38 28.48
C GLU A 488 29.71 9.48 28.37
N ASP A 489 30.74 9.45 29.22
CA ASP A 489 31.86 10.40 29.15
C ASP A 489 32.87 10.01 28.07
N ARG A 490 32.58 10.38 26.82
CA ARG A 490 33.47 10.23 25.68
C ARG A 490 33.16 11.25 24.58
N THR A 491 34.07 11.40 23.63
CA THR A 491 33.82 12.18 22.42
C THR A 491 33.36 11.29 21.26
N ILE A 492 32.63 11.88 20.32
CA ILE A 492 32.23 11.26 19.06
C ILE A 492 32.53 12.19 17.89
N THR A 493 33.14 11.64 16.85
CA THR A 493 33.40 12.37 15.61
C THR A 493 32.12 12.46 14.77
N CYS A 494 31.82 13.65 14.27
CA CYS A 494 30.68 13.84 13.37
C CYS A 494 30.89 13.09 12.04
N PRO A 495 29.88 12.36 11.51
CA PRO A 495 29.98 11.74 10.18
C PRO A 495 30.31 12.71 9.04
N ASN A 496 30.02 13.99 9.25
CA ASN A 496 30.26 15.07 8.31
C ASN A 496 31.56 15.84 8.59
N SER A 497 32.43 15.36 9.49
CA SER A 497 33.67 16.04 9.88
C SER A 497 34.57 16.31 8.69
N HIS A 498 34.79 15.32 7.82
CA HIS A 498 35.62 15.47 6.62
C HIS A 498 35.10 16.53 5.64
N LYS A 499 33.77 16.73 5.58
CA LYS A 499 33.14 17.68 4.64
C LYS A 499 33.04 19.09 5.20
N HIS A 500 32.85 19.22 6.51
CA HIS A 500 32.51 20.49 7.16
C HIS A 500 33.52 20.94 8.23
N GLY A 501 34.64 20.22 8.40
CA GLY A 501 35.64 20.52 9.43
C GLY A 501 35.09 20.44 10.86
N CYS A 502 34.16 19.52 11.12
CA CYS A 502 33.55 19.41 12.44
C CYS A 502 34.56 18.91 13.48
N LYS A 503 34.60 19.58 14.63
CA LYS A 503 35.33 19.12 15.82
C LYS A 503 34.68 17.86 16.39
N ASP A 504 35.44 17.12 17.20
CA ASP A 504 34.89 16.05 18.01
C ASP A 504 33.92 16.62 19.05
N LEU A 505 32.78 15.94 19.22
CA LEU A 505 31.67 16.39 20.04
C LEU A 505 31.66 15.59 21.34
N TRP A 506 31.59 16.27 22.49
CA TRP A 506 31.44 15.61 23.78
C TRP A 506 30.01 15.09 23.93
N ILE A 507 29.86 13.80 24.25
CA ILE A 507 28.56 13.12 24.27
C ILE A 507 27.56 13.72 25.28
N PRO A 508 27.97 14.07 26.52
CA PRO A 508 27.09 14.71 27.49
C PRO A 508 26.43 15.98 26.94
N ASP A 509 27.20 16.89 26.35
CA ASP A 509 26.66 18.11 25.74
C ASP A 509 25.81 17.78 24.50
N LEU A 510 26.31 16.90 23.63
CA LEU A 510 25.65 16.56 22.37
C LEU A 510 24.23 16.04 22.60
N PHE A 511 24.05 15.07 23.50
CA PHE A 511 22.76 14.43 23.76
C PHE A 511 21.99 15.05 24.93
N GLY A 512 22.66 15.84 25.77
CA GLY A 512 22.04 16.56 26.86
C GLY A 512 21.49 17.91 26.45
N GLU A 513 22.37 18.83 26.05
CA GLU A 513 22.02 20.22 25.76
C GLU A 513 21.58 20.42 24.31
N PHE A 514 22.27 19.78 23.36
CA PHE A 514 22.05 20.02 21.93
C PHE A 514 21.01 19.11 21.27
N GLY A 515 20.37 18.22 22.02
CA GLY A 515 19.33 17.32 21.48
C GLY A 515 19.84 16.39 20.38
N GLY A 516 21.10 15.99 20.44
CA GLY A 516 21.77 15.14 19.45
C GLY A 516 22.07 15.87 18.13
N VAL A 517 22.21 17.20 18.14
CA VAL A 517 22.51 18.00 16.95
C VAL A 517 23.94 18.51 16.99
N CYS A 518 24.73 18.23 15.96
CA CYS A 518 26.06 18.81 15.81
C CYS A 518 25.96 20.33 15.63
N GLU A 519 26.61 21.10 16.51
CA GLU A 519 26.60 22.56 16.45
C GLU A 519 27.22 23.13 15.17
N ASN A 520 28.25 22.46 14.63
CA ASN A 520 28.99 22.96 13.47
C ASN A 520 28.24 22.75 12.15
N CYS A 521 27.85 21.51 11.82
CA CYS A 521 27.20 21.21 10.53
C CYS A 521 25.67 21.00 10.63
N GLY A 522 25.12 20.97 11.84
CA GLY A 522 23.69 20.70 12.07
C GLY A 522 23.29 19.26 11.73
N HIS A 523 24.20 18.29 11.78
CA HIS A 523 23.86 16.87 11.64
C HIS A 523 23.10 16.36 12.86
N HIS A 524 21.99 15.66 12.62
CA HIS A 524 21.14 15.08 13.65
C HIS A 524 21.56 13.63 13.84
N PHE A 525 22.14 13.33 15.00
CA PHE A 525 22.45 11.96 15.40
C PHE A 525 21.15 11.23 15.78
N PRO A 526 21.04 9.92 15.52
CA PRO A 526 19.88 9.14 15.92
C PRO A 526 19.68 9.20 17.44
N LEU A 527 18.44 9.53 17.84
CA LEU A 527 17.99 9.56 19.22
C LEU A 527 16.92 8.50 19.46
N GLU A 528 16.76 8.04 20.69
CA GLU A 528 15.68 7.14 21.06
C GLU A 528 14.31 7.80 20.90
N TYR A 529 13.31 6.99 20.56
CA TYR A 529 11.93 7.43 20.38
C TYR A 529 11.36 8.10 21.65
N LYS A 530 11.85 7.71 22.85
CA LYS A 530 11.45 8.28 24.15
C LYS A 530 11.76 9.77 24.26
N TRP A 531 12.89 10.21 23.70
CA TRP A 531 13.26 11.63 23.70
C TRP A 531 12.15 12.46 23.05
N TYR A 532 11.59 12.00 21.93
CA TYR A 532 10.51 12.69 21.25
C TYR A 532 9.19 12.68 22.03
N LEU A 533 8.88 11.58 22.73
CA LEU A 533 7.67 11.51 23.56
C LEU A 533 7.69 12.57 24.66
N HIS A 534 8.82 12.79 25.30
CA HIS A 534 8.95 13.74 26.40
C HIS A 534 9.18 15.19 25.95
N ASN A 535 9.88 15.42 24.84
CA ASN A 535 10.27 16.77 24.41
C ASN A 535 9.28 17.42 23.43
N ILE A 536 8.52 16.64 22.65
CA ILE A 536 7.60 17.19 21.64
C ILE A 536 6.19 17.42 22.19
N PHE A 537 5.74 16.63 23.14
CA PHE A 537 4.38 16.68 23.69
C PHE A 537 4.33 17.41 25.03
N ASP A 538 3.15 17.92 25.39
CA ASP A 538 2.97 18.56 26.69
C ASP A 538 3.16 17.52 27.82
N PRO A 539 3.76 17.90 28.97
CA PRO A 539 3.87 17.02 30.12
C PRO A 539 2.52 16.40 30.51
N ASP A 540 2.54 15.11 30.88
CA ASP A 540 1.38 14.32 31.29
C ASP A 540 0.19 14.30 30.30
N SER A 541 0.46 14.56 29.01
CA SER A 541 -0.59 14.60 27.98
C SER A 541 -0.75 13.30 27.17
N ILE A 542 0.20 12.38 27.28
CA ILE A 542 0.27 11.17 26.44
C ILE A 542 -0.60 10.05 27.01
N PHE A 543 -1.55 9.59 26.19
CA PHE A 543 -2.41 8.44 26.50
C PHE A 543 -2.33 7.43 25.35
N PHE A 544 -1.65 6.31 25.60
CA PHE A 544 -1.57 5.21 24.64
C PHE A 544 -2.93 4.51 24.47
N PHE A 545 -3.21 4.08 23.24
CA PHE A 545 -4.40 3.29 22.92
C PHE A 545 -4.04 2.19 21.90
N ALA A 546 -4.95 1.25 21.69
CA ALA A 546 -4.74 0.07 20.84
C ALA A 546 -3.50 -0.75 21.25
N THR A 547 -3.16 -0.75 22.55
CA THR A 547 -1.99 -1.47 23.10
C THR A 547 -2.18 -3.00 23.11
N ASP A 548 -3.42 -3.44 23.02
CA ASP A 548 -3.85 -4.83 22.88
C ASP A 548 -3.41 -5.46 21.55
N ILE A 549 -3.21 -4.65 20.50
CA ILE A 549 -2.84 -5.13 19.18
C ILE A 549 -1.35 -5.47 19.12
N VAL A 550 -1.05 -6.73 18.80
CA VAL A 550 0.32 -7.28 18.78
C VAL A 550 0.66 -7.94 17.45
N SER A 551 1.92 -7.82 17.01
CA SER A 551 2.43 -8.52 15.84
C SER A 551 2.42 -10.03 16.07
N ARG A 552 2.09 -10.81 15.03
CA ARG A 552 2.11 -12.27 15.03
C ARG A 552 2.91 -12.82 13.85
N ASN A 553 2.99 -14.15 13.79
CA ASN A 553 3.56 -14.90 12.68
C ASN A 553 2.45 -15.60 11.86
N PRO A 554 1.67 -14.87 11.05
CA PRO A 554 0.50 -15.44 10.39
C PRO A 554 0.83 -16.47 9.30
N LEU A 555 2.04 -16.43 8.75
CA LEU A 555 2.48 -17.37 7.71
C LEU A 555 3.28 -18.56 8.25
N GLY A 556 3.53 -18.63 9.57
CA GLY A 556 4.42 -19.64 10.15
C GLY A 556 5.88 -19.48 9.67
N TYR A 557 6.30 -18.24 9.39
CA TYR A 557 7.64 -17.91 8.92
C TYR A 557 8.70 -18.32 9.95
N ALA A 558 9.66 -19.16 9.55
CA ALA A 558 10.64 -19.73 10.46
C ALA A 558 11.46 -18.65 11.19
N GLY A 559 11.58 -18.80 12.51
CA GLY A 559 12.33 -17.89 13.39
C GLY A 559 11.67 -16.53 13.64
N LEU A 560 10.52 -16.21 13.04
CA LEU A 560 9.85 -14.92 13.28
C LEU A 560 9.32 -14.81 14.71
N ASP A 561 8.76 -15.88 15.29
CA ASP A 561 8.20 -15.85 16.64
C ASP A 561 9.25 -15.51 17.71
N GLU A 562 10.46 -16.05 17.58
CA GLU A 562 11.59 -15.74 18.47
C GLU A 562 12.02 -14.28 18.31
N ARG A 563 12.20 -13.82 17.06
CA ARG A 563 12.53 -12.42 16.75
C ARG A 563 11.47 -11.43 17.28
N LEU A 564 10.19 -11.82 17.27
CA LEU A 564 9.10 -11.05 17.85
C LEU A 564 9.18 -11.03 19.38
N LYS A 565 9.36 -12.19 20.03
CA LYS A 565 9.55 -12.28 21.49
C LYS A 565 10.71 -11.42 21.97
N ASP A 566 11.83 -11.41 21.25
CA ASP A 566 12.98 -10.58 21.60
C ASP A 566 12.68 -9.08 21.45
N SER A 567 11.94 -8.70 20.40
CA SER A 567 11.49 -7.32 20.21
C SER A 567 10.55 -6.87 21.35
N VAL A 568 9.66 -7.76 21.79
CA VAL A 568 8.76 -7.51 22.94
C VAL A 568 9.56 -7.38 24.23
N LYS A 569 10.51 -8.27 24.50
CA LYS A 569 11.39 -8.20 25.69
C LYS A 569 12.19 -6.90 25.72
N LYS A 570 12.76 -6.48 24.57
CA LYS A 570 13.56 -5.26 24.46
C LYS A 570 12.74 -3.99 24.65
N THR A 571 11.53 -3.94 24.11
CA THR A 571 10.74 -2.70 24.02
C THR A 571 9.62 -2.59 25.04
N GLY A 572 9.19 -3.71 25.63
CA GLY A 572 7.97 -3.80 26.44
C GLY A 572 6.68 -3.59 25.64
N ARG A 573 6.73 -3.68 24.30
CA ARG A 573 5.61 -3.36 23.41
C ARG A 573 5.38 -4.51 22.42
N GLY A 574 4.12 -4.73 22.04
CA GLY A 574 3.72 -5.82 21.15
C GLY A 574 3.84 -5.56 19.65
N SER A 575 4.19 -4.35 19.21
CA SER A 575 4.20 -3.96 17.78
C SER A 575 5.12 -2.77 17.53
N GLY A 576 5.55 -2.56 16.27
CA GLY A 576 6.40 -1.45 15.86
C GLY A 576 5.71 -0.10 15.64
N ASN A 577 4.41 0.01 15.93
CA ASN A 577 3.65 1.25 15.86
C ASN A 577 3.10 1.65 17.25
N LEU A 578 3.49 2.82 17.73
CA LEU A 578 2.97 3.43 18.94
C LEU A 578 1.83 4.38 18.58
N THR A 579 0.64 4.10 19.11
CA THR A 579 -0.55 4.92 18.91
C THR A 579 -0.96 5.58 20.22
N PHE A 580 -1.03 6.90 20.24
CA PHE A 580 -1.38 7.66 21.43
C PHE A 580 -2.06 8.99 21.10
N ALA A 581 -2.88 9.46 22.04
CA ALA A 581 -3.36 10.84 22.05
C ALA A 581 -2.38 11.68 22.87
N GLY A 582 -2.12 12.91 22.42
CA GLY A 582 -1.22 13.83 23.10
C GLY A 582 -1.70 15.27 22.97
N LYS A 583 -0.95 16.20 23.58
CA LYS A 583 -1.08 17.63 23.29
C LYS A 583 0.24 18.21 22.83
N VAL A 584 0.18 19.21 21.97
CA VAL A 584 1.33 20.03 21.58
C VAL A 584 0.91 21.48 21.72
N MET A 585 1.43 22.16 22.74
CA MET A 585 1.07 23.55 23.08
C MET A 585 -0.46 23.69 23.17
N ASP A 586 -1.09 22.86 24.01
CA ASP A 586 -2.54 22.77 24.25
C ASP A 586 -3.41 22.24 23.10
N ILE A 587 -2.85 22.06 21.90
CA ILE A 587 -3.58 21.45 20.78
C ILE A 587 -3.62 19.94 20.96
N LYS A 588 -4.82 19.37 21.15
CA LYS A 588 -5.03 17.91 21.27
C LYS A 588 -4.83 17.25 19.92
N ILE A 589 -3.90 16.30 19.82
CA ILE A 589 -3.59 15.58 18.59
C ILE A 589 -3.68 14.06 18.79
N VAL A 590 -3.82 13.32 17.70
CA VAL A 590 -3.65 11.87 17.66
C VAL A 590 -2.35 11.57 16.92
N VAL A 591 -1.57 10.62 17.43
CA VAL A 591 -0.25 10.30 16.89
C VAL A 591 -0.15 8.80 16.59
N SER A 592 0.41 8.49 15.43
CA SER A 592 0.92 7.16 15.09
C SER A 592 2.42 7.27 14.86
N MET A 593 3.20 6.53 15.63
CA MET A 593 4.66 6.59 15.63
C MET A 593 5.27 5.24 15.28
N LEU A 594 5.91 5.16 14.10
CA LEU A 594 6.72 4.01 13.70
C LEU A 594 8.11 4.17 14.29
N TYR A 595 8.60 3.20 15.06
CA TYR A 595 9.85 3.32 15.80
C TYR A 595 10.81 2.15 15.57
N GLN A 596 12.10 2.45 15.64
CA GLN A 596 13.18 1.55 15.22
C GLN A 596 13.33 0.29 16.08
N ASP A 597 13.15 0.41 17.40
CA ASP A 597 13.56 -0.64 18.34
C ASP A 597 12.75 -1.94 18.21
N PHE A 598 11.59 -1.88 17.57
CA PHE A 598 10.79 -3.05 17.23
C PHE A 598 10.89 -3.31 15.73
N ARG A 599 11.71 -4.31 15.36
CA ARG A 599 11.85 -4.78 13.97
C ARG A 599 12.12 -3.64 12.96
N SER A 600 12.92 -2.64 13.33
CA SER A 600 13.26 -1.48 12.49
C SER A 600 12.04 -0.70 11.99
N GLY A 601 10.93 -0.70 12.74
CA GLY A 601 9.70 -0.03 12.37
C GLY A 601 9.01 -0.61 11.13
N THR A 602 9.28 -1.89 10.79
CA THR A 602 8.61 -2.56 9.66
C THR A 602 7.11 -2.70 9.90
N VAL A 603 6.33 -2.41 8.87
CA VAL A 603 4.86 -2.38 8.92
C VAL A 603 4.30 -3.73 8.48
N GLY A 604 3.66 -4.44 9.41
CA GLY A 604 2.82 -5.60 9.15
C GLY A 604 1.35 -5.30 9.46
N SER A 605 0.56 -6.37 9.57
CA SER A 605 -0.89 -6.33 9.81
C SER A 605 -1.24 -5.61 11.12
N ALA A 606 -0.44 -5.80 12.17
CA ALA A 606 -0.63 -5.15 13.46
C ALA A 606 -0.39 -3.64 13.40
N GLU A 607 0.70 -3.23 12.78
CA GLU A 607 1.05 -1.82 12.63
C GLU A 607 0.06 -1.08 11.74
N GLY A 608 -0.42 -1.73 10.68
CA GLY A 608 -1.46 -1.20 9.79
C GLY A 608 -2.80 -1.05 10.50
N GLU A 609 -3.24 -2.05 11.27
CA GLU A 609 -4.48 -1.95 12.06
C GLU A 609 -4.42 -0.84 13.11
N LYS A 610 -3.29 -0.71 13.82
CA LYS A 610 -3.09 0.39 14.77
C LYS A 610 -3.20 1.75 14.10
N PHE A 611 -2.58 1.91 12.94
CA PHE A 611 -2.67 3.14 12.15
C PHE A 611 -4.11 3.44 11.73
N VAL A 612 -4.84 2.41 11.29
CA VAL A 612 -6.28 2.47 10.98
C VAL A 612 -7.09 2.98 12.17
N GLN A 613 -6.88 2.42 13.37
CA GLN A 613 -7.59 2.84 14.59
C GLN A 613 -7.21 4.26 15.02
N ALA A 614 -5.96 4.68 14.78
CA ALA A 614 -5.55 6.06 15.02
C ALA A 614 -6.31 7.04 14.11
N CYS A 615 -6.49 6.71 12.83
CA CYS A 615 -7.32 7.49 11.91
C CYS A 615 -8.77 7.57 12.41
N GLU A 616 -9.38 6.45 12.80
CA GLU A 616 -10.77 6.43 13.30
C GLU A 616 -10.95 7.24 14.59
N LEU A 617 -9.98 7.16 15.50
CA LEU A 617 -9.98 7.96 16.71
C LEU A 617 -9.87 9.45 16.38
N ALA A 618 -9.02 9.82 15.43
CA ALA A 618 -8.86 11.20 14.98
C ALA A 618 -10.14 11.75 14.34
N ILE A 619 -10.86 10.94 13.54
CA ILE A 619 -12.20 11.26 13.01
C ILE A 619 -13.19 11.47 14.15
N ARG A 620 -13.32 10.50 15.07
CA ARG A 620 -14.29 10.54 16.17
C ARG A 620 -14.08 11.73 17.10
N LYS A 621 -12.84 11.94 17.53
CA LYS A 621 -12.46 13.01 18.47
C LYS A 621 -12.31 14.37 17.77
N LYS A 622 -12.44 14.41 16.44
CA LYS A 622 -12.26 15.60 15.61
C LYS A 622 -10.89 16.27 15.87
N ARG A 623 -9.81 15.48 15.82
CA ARG A 623 -8.42 15.93 16.10
C ARG A 623 -7.53 15.85 14.85
N PRO A 624 -6.47 16.68 14.75
CA PRO A 624 -5.39 16.50 13.79
C PRO A 624 -4.64 15.18 14.05
N LEU A 625 -4.08 14.60 12.99
CA LEU A 625 -3.36 13.33 13.00
C LEU A 625 -1.90 13.60 12.58
N LEU A 626 -0.98 13.17 13.43
CA LEU A 626 0.46 13.18 13.17
C LEU A 626 0.96 11.75 12.97
N SER A 627 1.61 11.50 11.84
CA SER A 627 2.45 10.33 11.65
C SER A 627 3.90 10.71 11.85
N TYR A 628 4.45 10.31 12.99
CA TYR A 628 5.85 10.53 13.29
C TYR A 628 6.66 9.28 12.95
N VAL A 629 7.49 9.35 11.93
CA VAL A 629 8.23 8.21 11.41
C VAL A 629 9.65 8.31 11.93
N HIS A 630 9.87 7.74 13.12
CA HIS A 630 11.20 7.66 13.70
C HIS A 630 12.11 6.84 12.78
N THR A 631 11.66 5.64 12.39
CA THR A 631 12.27 4.80 11.34
C THR A 631 11.20 3.88 10.75
N THR A 632 11.29 3.61 9.44
CA THR A 632 10.55 2.51 8.81
C THR A 632 11.43 1.78 7.80
N GLY A 633 11.62 0.48 8.03
CA GLY A 633 12.29 -0.43 7.10
C GLY A 633 11.43 -0.89 5.92
N GLY A 634 10.16 -0.48 5.86
CA GLY A 634 9.23 -0.88 4.81
C GLY A 634 8.16 -1.87 5.29
N ILE A 635 7.56 -2.59 4.34
CA ILE A 635 6.56 -3.63 4.62
C ILE A 635 7.26 -4.87 5.17
N ARG A 636 6.65 -5.52 6.17
CA ARG A 636 7.20 -6.74 6.78
C ARG A 636 7.11 -7.93 5.83
N ILE A 637 8.25 -8.30 5.24
CA ILE A 637 8.31 -9.40 4.25
C ILE A 637 7.84 -10.75 4.81
N GLN A 638 8.02 -10.99 6.11
CA GLN A 638 7.66 -12.27 6.73
C GLN A 638 6.14 -12.47 6.88
N GLU A 639 5.33 -11.44 6.60
CA GLU A 639 3.86 -11.54 6.52
C GLU A 639 3.35 -11.69 5.08
N GLY A 640 4.24 -11.74 4.07
CA GLY A 640 3.86 -11.88 2.67
C GLY A 640 2.86 -10.81 2.23
N THR A 641 1.82 -11.22 1.49
CA THR A 641 0.82 -10.30 0.95
C THR A 641 -0.11 -9.67 1.99
N LEU A 642 -0.18 -10.23 3.21
CA LEU A 642 -0.86 -9.56 4.34
C LEU A 642 -0.18 -8.22 4.68
N GLY A 643 1.15 -8.15 4.53
CA GLY A 643 1.91 -6.90 4.66
C GLY A 643 1.59 -5.92 3.53
N VAL A 644 1.61 -6.37 2.28
CA VAL A 644 1.38 -5.50 1.10
C VAL A 644 0.00 -4.84 1.15
N THR A 645 -1.03 -5.61 1.52
CA THR A 645 -2.40 -5.11 1.62
C THR A 645 -2.58 -4.02 2.69
N GLN A 646 -1.61 -3.80 3.58
CA GLN A 646 -1.62 -2.64 4.47
C GLN A 646 -1.48 -1.32 3.71
N MET A 647 -0.82 -1.31 2.54
CA MET A 647 -0.69 -0.11 1.71
C MET A 647 -2.06 0.47 1.32
N PRO A 648 -2.95 -0.27 0.62
CA PRO A 648 -4.29 0.23 0.32
C PRO A 648 -5.17 0.36 1.57
N LYS A 649 -5.08 -0.56 2.56
CA LYS A 649 -5.90 -0.49 3.80
C LYS A 649 -5.66 0.79 4.60
N CYS A 650 -4.40 1.14 4.84
CA CYS A 650 -4.04 2.38 5.55
C CYS A 650 -4.33 3.62 4.70
N THR A 651 -4.10 3.57 3.39
CA THR A 651 -4.39 4.72 2.51
C THR A 651 -5.88 5.01 2.43
N MET A 652 -6.74 3.98 2.44
CA MET A 652 -8.19 4.12 2.59
C MET A 652 -8.55 4.85 3.88
N ALA A 653 -7.90 4.50 5.01
CA ALA A 653 -8.09 5.16 6.30
C ALA A 653 -7.73 6.65 6.25
N VAL A 654 -6.58 6.97 5.65
CA VAL A 654 -6.13 8.37 5.47
C VAL A 654 -7.14 9.13 4.63
N ARG A 655 -7.60 8.53 3.52
CA ARG A 655 -8.56 9.20 2.64
C ARG A 655 -9.86 9.53 3.37
N GLU A 656 -10.41 8.57 4.13
CA GLU A 656 -11.62 8.80 4.93
C GLU A 656 -11.42 9.87 6.01
N TYR A 657 -10.23 9.89 6.63
CA TYR A 657 -9.88 10.91 7.61
C TYR A 657 -9.78 12.32 7.01
N ILE A 658 -9.14 12.46 5.85
CA ILE A 658 -9.02 13.74 5.13
C ILE A 658 -10.39 14.19 4.63
N ASP A 659 -11.19 13.30 4.02
CA ASP A 659 -12.55 13.59 3.55
C ASP A 659 -13.48 14.02 4.71
N ALA A 660 -13.24 13.51 5.92
CA ALA A 660 -13.99 13.92 7.12
C ALA A 660 -13.65 15.35 7.59
N GLY A 661 -12.60 15.99 7.05
CA GLY A 661 -12.14 17.34 7.41
C GLY A 661 -10.95 17.36 8.38
N GLY A 662 -10.17 16.28 8.45
CA GLY A 662 -8.99 16.17 9.29
C GLY A 662 -7.72 16.79 8.68
N LEU A 663 -6.79 17.23 9.53
CA LEU A 663 -5.43 17.61 9.12
C LEU A 663 -4.49 16.43 9.31
N TYR A 664 -3.85 15.97 8.24
CA TYR A 664 -2.85 14.91 8.29
C TYR A 664 -1.45 15.50 8.04
N ILE A 665 -0.52 15.22 8.95
CA ILE A 665 0.88 15.64 8.86
C ILE A 665 1.76 14.41 9.03
N VAL A 666 2.81 14.30 8.21
CA VAL A 666 3.85 13.27 8.32
C VAL A 666 5.19 13.94 8.56
N VAL A 667 5.97 13.41 9.51
CA VAL A 667 7.33 13.88 9.79
C VAL A 667 8.27 12.68 9.81
N TYR A 668 9.27 12.68 8.92
CA TYR A 668 10.31 11.65 8.84
C TYR A 668 11.53 12.09 9.67
N ASP A 669 12.15 11.19 10.44
CA ASP A 669 13.31 11.51 11.30
C ASP A 669 14.60 10.80 10.87
N ASN A 670 14.63 9.47 10.83
CA ASN A 670 15.81 8.72 10.39
C ASN A 670 15.58 8.13 8.98
N ASN A 671 15.74 6.82 8.85
CA ASN A 671 15.60 6.10 7.60
C ASN A 671 14.13 5.71 7.36
N SER A 672 13.57 6.15 6.24
CA SER A 672 12.18 5.88 5.87
C SER A 672 12.10 5.40 4.43
N TYR A 673 11.80 4.10 4.24
CA TYR A 673 11.81 3.47 2.92
C TYR A 673 10.50 2.73 2.56
N ALA A 674 10.35 2.45 1.26
CA ALA A 674 9.46 1.45 0.67
C ALA A 674 7.95 1.69 0.87
N GLY A 675 7.18 0.60 1.02
CA GLY A 675 5.71 0.60 0.92
C GLY A 675 4.98 1.64 1.78
N PRO A 676 5.36 1.90 3.04
CA PRO A 676 4.72 2.96 3.84
C PRO A 676 4.87 4.35 3.21
N VAL A 677 6.06 4.70 2.72
CA VAL A 677 6.31 5.95 1.98
C VAL A 677 5.56 5.94 0.66
N ALA A 678 5.47 4.79 -0.01
CA ALA A 678 4.70 4.60 -1.24
C ALA A 678 3.17 4.51 -1.07
N SER A 679 2.64 4.81 0.12
CA SER A 679 1.20 4.68 0.39
C SER A 679 0.70 5.70 1.42
N PHE A 680 0.37 5.27 2.63
CA PHE A 680 -0.32 6.06 3.63
C PHE A 680 0.54 7.17 4.25
N LEU A 681 1.88 7.08 4.18
CA LEU A 681 2.76 8.19 4.58
C LEU A 681 2.91 9.19 3.42
N GLY A 682 3.17 8.69 2.20
CA GLY A 682 3.39 9.53 1.01
C GLY A 682 2.16 10.25 0.48
N CYS A 683 0.94 9.84 0.88
CA CYS A 683 -0.29 10.53 0.48
C CYS A 683 -0.64 11.75 1.35
N SER A 684 0.16 12.05 2.40
CA SER A 684 -0.05 13.26 3.19
C SER A 684 0.20 14.51 2.34
N PRO A 685 -0.69 15.52 2.37
CA PRO A 685 -0.46 16.80 1.71
C PRO A 685 0.65 17.61 2.38
N TYR A 686 0.96 17.32 3.65
CA TYR A 686 2.01 18.01 4.42
C TYR A 686 2.98 16.97 4.99
N GLN A 687 4.16 16.90 4.37
CA GLN A 687 5.25 16.00 4.69
C GLN A 687 6.51 16.80 5.00
N PHE A 688 7.12 16.52 6.15
CA PHE A 688 8.35 17.17 6.58
C PHE A 688 9.41 16.12 6.93
N ALA A 689 10.66 16.54 6.96
CA ALA A 689 11.76 15.69 7.36
C ALA A 689 12.66 16.39 8.37
N ILE A 690 13.26 15.65 9.29
CA ILE A 690 14.39 16.13 10.07
C ILE A 690 15.61 16.18 9.14
N ARG A 691 16.51 17.15 9.35
CA ARG A 691 17.58 17.47 8.39
C ARG A 691 18.46 16.29 7.98
N SER A 692 18.68 15.32 8.86
CA SER A 692 19.51 14.14 8.57
C SER A 692 18.73 12.87 8.22
N SER A 693 17.43 12.99 7.94
CA SER A 693 16.60 11.88 7.47
C SER A 693 17.01 11.40 6.09
N ARG A 694 16.72 10.12 5.83
CA ARG A 694 16.79 9.52 4.49
C ARG A 694 15.42 9.01 4.08
N ILE A 695 14.96 9.40 2.89
CA ILE A 695 13.63 9.11 2.38
C ILE A 695 13.77 8.54 0.96
N GLY A 696 13.11 7.42 0.70
CA GLY A 696 13.04 6.83 -0.63
C GLY A 696 12.06 5.68 -0.74
N PHE A 697 11.84 5.22 -1.96
CA PHE A 697 11.14 3.99 -2.30
C PHE A 697 12.04 2.77 -2.08
N ALA A 698 13.21 2.75 -2.70
CA ALA A 698 14.14 1.63 -2.63
C ALA A 698 15.45 2.04 -1.95
N GLY A 699 16.18 1.08 -1.38
CA GLY A 699 17.54 1.33 -0.89
C GLY A 699 18.56 1.32 -2.04
N PRO A 700 19.75 1.92 -1.87
CA PRO A 700 20.80 1.99 -2.88
C PRO A 700 21.13 0.65 -3.55
N ARG A 701 21.21 -0.43 -2.76
CA ARG A 701 21.45 -1.79 -3.25
C ARG A 701 20.39 -2.25 -4.25
N VAL A 702 19.11 -2.06 -3.92
CA VAL A 702 17.99 -2.49 -4.77
C VAL A 702 17.97 -1.66 -6.07
N ILE A 703 18.32 -0.38 -5.98
CA ILE A 703 18.42 0.49 -7.17
C ILE A 703 19.53 -0.01 -8.09
N ARG A 704 20.70 -0.32 -7.56
CA ARG A 704 21.82 -0.87 -8.35
C ARG A 704 21.46 -2.21 -9.00
N GLU A 705 20.88 -3.13 -8.24
CA GLU A 705 20.46 -4.45 -8.74
C GLU A 705 19.41 -4.36 -9.85
N THR A 706 18.53 -3.35 -9.80
CA THR A 706 17.44 -3.19 -10.78
C THR A 706 17.84 -2.36 -12.00
N THR A 707 18.62 -1.29 -11.80
CA THR A 707 18.91 -0.30 -12.84
C THR A 707 20.33 -0.42 -13.42
N GLY A 708 21.22 -1.14 -12.73
CA GLY A 708 22.65 -1.17 -13.06
C GLY A 708 23.40 0.12 -12.70
N ILE A 709 22.74 1.11 -12.10
CA ILE A 709 23.31 2.44 -11.81
C ILE A 709 23.67 2.54 -10.33
N ASP A 710 24.88 3.00 -10.05
CA ASP A 710 25.33 3.35 -8.70
C ASP A 710 24.75 4.70 -8.26
N THR A 711 24.05 4.70 -7.13
CA THR A 711 23.49 5.93 -6.56
C THR A 711 24.50 6.64 -5.65
N SER A 712 24.54 7.97 -5.71
CA SER A 712 25.31 8.79 -4.77
C SER A 712 24.93 8.50 -3.30
N PRO A 713 25.86 8.57 -2.32
CA PRO A 713 25.55 8.38 -0.90
C PRO A 713 24.47 9.31 -0.33
N ASP A 714 24.27 10.48 -0.94
CA ASP A 714 23.26 11.46 -0.55
C ASP A 714 21.94 11.36 -1.34
N TYR A 715 21.79 10.35 -2.20
CA TYR A 715 20.64 10.18 -3.09
C TYR A 715 19.30 10.23 -2.35
N HIS A 716 19.21 9.63 -1.17
CA HIS A 716 18.00 9.65 -0.32
C HIS A 716 17.96 10.76 0.72
N SER A 717 18.91 11.70 0.74
CA SER A 717 18.95 12.75 1.76
C SER A 717 17.67 13.60 1.76
N ALA A 718 17.26 14.07 2.95
CA ALA A 718 16.13 14.99 3.09
C ALA A 718 16.23 16.21 2.16
N ARG A 719 17.45 16.70 1.90
CA ARG A 719 17.70 17.81 0.97
C ARG A 719 17.34 17.44 -0.47
N ASN A 720 17.74 16.26 -0.95
CA ASN A 720 17.41 15.81 -2.30
C ASN A 720 15.92 15.46 -2.41
N ALA A 721 15.32 14.88 -1.36
CA ALA A 721 13.87 14.70 -1.29
C ALA A 721 13.11 16.04 -1.39
N LEU A 722 13.59 17.11 -0.73
CA LEU A 722 13.01 18.45 -0.85
C LEU A 722 13.18 19.03 -2.27
N LYS A 723 14.39 18.92 -2.85
CA LYS A 723 14.65 19.38 -4.23
C LYS A 723 13.74 18.71 -5.26
N ARG A 724 13.46 17.42 -5.06
CA ARG A 724 12.54 16.63 -5.88
C ARG A 724 11.07 16.88 -5.55
N GLY A 725 10.74 17.70 -4.56
CA GLY A 725 9.33 17.94 -4.18
C GLY A 725 8.64 16.76 -3.49
N HIS A 726 9.40 15.80 -2.94
CA HIS A 726 8.84 14.66 -2.19
C HIS A 726 8.34 15.05 -0.81
N ILE A 727 8.89 16.13 -0.25
CA ILE A 727 8.53 16.72 1.05
C ILE A 727 8.36 18.24 0.91
N GLN A 728 7.66 18.88 1.84
CA GLN A 728 7.38 20.31 1.83
C GLN A 728 8.34 21.13 2.69
N GLY A 729 9.14 20.49 3.54
CA GLY A 729 10.13 21.21 4.35
C GLY A 729 11.03 20.32 5.18
N ILE A 730 12.13 20.92 5.63
CA ILE A 730 13.12 20.29 6.49
C ILE A 730 13.18 21.05 7.81
N TRP A 731 13.09 20.33 8.93
CA TRP A 731 13.14 20.90 10.27
C TRP A 731 14.42 20.51 11.00
N ASP A 732 14.87 21.42 11.87
CA ASP A 732 15.78 21.06 12.96
C ASP A 732 14.95 20.39 14.07
N ARG A 733 15.45 19.29 14.63
CA ARG A 733 14.83 18.60 15.76
C ARG A 733 14.53 19.53 16.93
N ARG A 734 15.43 20.48 17.22
CA ARG A 734 15.26 21.45 18.32
C ARG A 734 14.04 22.36 18.11
N ASP A 735 13.71 22.62 16.85
CA ASP A 735 12.56 23.45 16.48
C ASP A 735 11.29 22.63 16.21
N PHE A 736 11.34 21.30 16.33
CA PHE A 736 10.24 20.42 15.90
C PHE A 736 8.93 20.77 16.62
N ARG A 737 8.93 20.87 17.95
CA ARG A 737 7.73 21.24 18.72
C ARG A 737 7.10 22.54 18.22
N ARG A 738 7.91 23.58 18.02
CA ARG A 738 7.48 24.89 17.52
C ARG A 738 6.95 24.83 16.08
N ASN A 739 7.65 24.13 15.20
CA ASN A 739 7.26 23.97 13.80
C ASN A 739 5.97 23.17 13.66
N LEU A 740 5.81 22.10 14.46
CA LEU A 740 4.58 21.32 14.51
C LEU A 740 3.40 22.17 14.97
N HIS A 741 3.55 22.93 16.07
CA HIS A 741 2.52 23.85 16.53
C HIS A 741 2.15 24.89 15.47
N LYS A 742 3.17 25.50 14.82
CA LYS A 742 2.95 26.43 13.71
C LYS A 742 2.13 25.78 12.59
N CYS A 743 2.49 24.56 12.18
CA CYS A 743 1.74 23.84 11.13
C CYS A 743 0.29 23.58 11.55
N LEU A 744 0.05 23.14 12.79
CA LEU A 744 -1.30 22.92 13.32
C LEU A 744 -2.14 24.21 13.31
N MET A 745 -1.51 25.37 13.50
CA MET A 745 -2.18 26.67 13.51
C MET A 745 -2.35 27.29 12.12
N THR A 746 -1.41 27.06 11.18
CA THR A 746 -1.40 27.74 9.88
C THR A 746 -1.82 26.86 8.71
N MET A 747 -1.49 25.56 8.71
CA MET A 747 -1.79 24.66 7.60
C MET A 747 -3.21 24.11 7.64
N GLY A 748 -3.89 24.20 6.50
CA GLY A 748 -5.30 23.84 6.36
C GLY A 748 -6.28 25.00 6.46
N SER A 749 -7.53 24.75 6.08
CA SER A 749 -8.60 25.75 6.04
C SER A 749 -9.30 25.91 7.41
N HIS A 750 -9.98 27.04 7.61
CA HIS A 750 -10.97 27.23 8.69
C HIS A 750 -12.10 26.17 8.68
N ASN A 751 -12.25 25.42 7.58
CA ASN A 751 -13.20 24.33 7.44
C ASN A 751 -12.75 23.02 8.11
N LEU A 752 -11.47 22.89 8.48
CA LEU A 752 -11.01 21.71 9.22
C LEU A 752 -11.63 21.72 10.61
N TYR A 753 -12.19 20.59 11.03
CA TYR A 753 -13.06 20.57 12.21
C TYR A 753 -12.35 20.85 13.55
N TYR A 754 -11.03 20.67 13.59
CA TYR A 754 -10.25 20.83 14.81
C TYR A 754 -9.96 22.30 15.13
N ARG A 755 -10.01 23.19 14.12
CA ARG A 755 -10.03 24.65 14.26
C ARG A 755 -11.45 25.13 14.48
#